data_AF-A0A3M1T8T4-F1
#
_entry.id   AF-A0A3M1T8T4-F1
#
_cell.length_a   1.000
_cell.length_b   1.000
_cell.length_c   1.000
_cell.angle_alpha   90.00
_cell.angle_beta   90.00
_cell.angle_gamma   90.00
#
_symmetry.space_group_name_H-M   'P 1'
#
loop_
_entity.id
_entity.type
_entity.pdbx_description
1 polymer ?
#
loop_
_entity_poly.entity_id
_entity_poly.type
_entity_poly.pdbx_seq_one_letter_code
_entity_poly.pdbx_strand_id
1 'polypeptide(L)'
;MDYAGDVDVFAVPLSAGARYTFRTADLRDGMDTVLVLYDTNGSTQLQEDDDSGGGYASEIDFRANADGTYYLAVRHYDPGEDSGRYRLEVAGGGVAAPGDDHGDDAASATALAFGTPLAGEIERGGDEDWFAVTLSAGQAYRFRTTVHGGMDTVLVLYAPNGSTVLEENDDFGGSYASGIDATAAQDGVHYLRVTHYDDATGTGSYDVLAEQAGGAAPPAPGPAPGPASGLYTHRTVNPHGPDVYVGDLHDIARYGHENGITAFAIGTTSCNKGDQELRWFSSTNEHPVIGSNMFRLKDGRFEQVGMSWLKHGFYAMSGSLCFNDCQSTTGDYLGVHCSDPYSASLNGSQSNLGPRFDVNPATGQFPYPYTDPPIHSSTLDRRLQVRDADLDPALNQGARYFVEGHYITPDDAGPNALNNFAYREVRVTGSGGRFDIEFVPGVGTVREDAALFAWRAVDPQVVITGGAVPGDGTFDIGYKVTDNGNGTWHYEYAVHNLNSDRAARSFSIPLPPGATVTNIGFHDVDYHSGSPYDGTDWTAQVAGGAVVWETRTYAQDPNANALRWSTVYNFRFDCDRAPGDGDAVLGLFKPGAVPSLAIRLAAGVPDASGGGGSPTDTTPPTFAGASGLAASAPDALTVSWSGASDNVTPSGDLVYRVYLATNSGGQDFRQPTATTAPGALSATLSGLQPATDYYVVVRAVDAAGNEDQNTAEVQASTPPAPDVQAPSFAGAGAAQALGSASLEVTWSAASDNVSTPSEIRYRIYAALTSGGQDFQQPTATTAPGALSATLSGLQPATDYYVVVRAVDAAGNEEQNTVEVRATTQGVAGGLLAPAVEVDLRRYSNRTGAFAPGDRVGLIVSFRNTTAQDVDVSGSIDLEAPSGQRFRIVGPVNGLTIRAGRTARYLVNVIIDPGAAPGSYTVLASFRDPAGGFDLATHGFDVAAPTP
;
A
#
# COMPACT_ATOMS: atom_id res chain seq x y z
N MET A 1 20.37 30.08 22.77
CA MET A 1 19.71 29.90 24.07
C MET A 1 20.29 30.84 25.09
N ASP A 2 19.40 31.56 25.74
CA ASP A 2 19.71 32.73 26.53
C ASP A 2 19.61 32.50 28.06
N TYR A 3 18.94 31.41 28.52
CA TYR A 3 18.84 31.01 29.94
C TYR A 3 18.48 29.51 30.10
N ALA A 4 18.61 28.93 31.31
CA ALA A 4 18.23 27.54 31.56
C ALA A 4 16.73 27.27 31.32
N GLY A 5 16.44 26.20 30.58
CA GLY A 5 15.08 25.81 30.17
C GLY A 5 14.53 26.58 28.97
N ASP A 6 15.37 27.37 28.31
CA ASP A 6 15.04 28.04 27.05
C ASP A 6 14.78 27.01 25.92
N VAL A 7 13.76 27.29 25.11
CA VAL A 7 13.36 26.47 23.96
C VAL A 7 13.09 27.41 22.80
N ASP A 8 13.91 27.28 21.77
CA ASP A 8 13.77 28.06 20.55
C ASP A 8 12.91 27.26 19.56
N VAL A 9 11.77 27.82 19.14
CA VAL A 9 10.86 27.16 18.20
C VAL A 9 10.87 27.87 16.85
N PHE A 10 11.10 27.11 15.79
CA PHE A 10 11.16 27.56 14.41
C PHE A 10 9.99 26.99 13.62
N ALA A 11 9.33 27.83 12.83
CA ALA A 11 8.30 27.40 11.89
C ALA A 11 8.92 27.24 10.50
N VAL A 12 8.75 26.07 9.89
CA VAL A 12 9.32 25.75 8.58
C VAL A 12 8.23 25.26 7.62
N PRO A 13 8.00 25.94 6.48
CA PRO A 13 7.08 25.46 5.47
C PRO A 13 7.69 24.27 4.72
N LEU A 14 7.03 23.13 4.79
CA LEU A 14 7.42 21.91 4.10
C LEU A 14 6.35 21.55 3.07
N SER A 15 6.80 20.98 1.96
CA SER A 15 5.93 20.44 0.92
C SER A 15 5.71 18.94 1.08
N ALA A 16 4.47 18.49 0.92
CA ALA A 16 4.10 17.07 0.92
C ALA A 16 5.01 16.28 -0.02
N GLY A 17 5.53 15.16 0.45
CA GLY A 17 6.41 14.29 -0.31
C GLY A 17 7.87 14.75 -0.34
N ALA A 18 8.18 16.03 -0.12
CA ALA A 18 9.56 16.49 -0.07
C ALA A 18 10.25 16.05 1.23
N ARG A 19 11.51 15.64 1.09
CA ARG A 19 12.38 15.26 2.22
C ARG A 19 13.22 16.47 2.65
N TYR A 20 13.36 16.61 3.96
CA TYR A 20 14.09 17.68 4.61
C TYR A 20 14.99 17.09 5.69
N THR A 21 16.19 17.63 5.80
CA THR A 21 17.12 17.34 6.89
C THR A 21 17.25 18.59 7.75
N PHE A 22 16.96 18.46 9.03
CA PHE A 22 17.08 19.53 10.01
C PHE A 22 18.22 19.21 10.95
N ARG A 23 19.21 20.08 11.05
CA ARG A 23 20.42 19.82 11.83
C ARG A 23 20.81 21.01 12.69
N THR A 24 21.19 20.77 13.93
CA THR A 24 21.92 21.77 14.73
C THR A 24 23.42 21.70 14.44
N ALA A 25 24.03 22.85 14.17
CA ALA A 25 25.43 22.99 13.80
C ALA A 25 26.07 24.16 14.57
N ASP A 26 27.39 24.32 14.43
CA ASP A 26 28.16 25.40 15.07
C ASP A 26 27.95 25.50 16.60
N LEU A 27 27.84 24.35 17.28
CA LEU A 27 27.65 24.28 18.73
C LEU A 27 28.84 24.91 19.48
N ARG A 28 28.54 25.87 20.35
CA ARG A 28 29.54 26.57 21.17
C ARG A 28 29.08 26.68 22.61
N ASP A 29 30.05 26.94 23.47
CA ASP A 29 29.84 27.21 24.90
C ASP A 29 29.21 26.01 25.65
N GLY A 30 29.51 24.78 25.19
CA GLY A 30 29.05 23.54 25.83
C GLY A 30 27.66 23.08 25.41
N MET A 31 27.07 23.71 24.37
CA MET A 31 25.73 23.39 23.88
C MET A 31 25.61 21.92 23.46
N ASP A 32 24.64 21.24 24.07
CA ASP A 32 24.17 19.90 23.74
C ASP A 32 22.69 19.98 23.37
N THR A 33 22.37 19.81 22.09
CA THR A 33 21.03 20.13 21.59
C THR A 33 20.11 18.92 21.62
N VAL A 34 18.82 19.17 21.83
CA VAL A 34 17.74 18.25 21.49
C VAL A 34 16.86 18.94 20.48
N LEU A 35 16.72 18.34 19.30
CA LEU A 35 15.85 18.82 18.23
C LEU A 35 14.57 17.99 18.24
N VAL A 36 13.42 18.65 18.27
CA VAL A 36 12.11 18.01 18.23
C VAL A 36 11.32 18.58 17.06
N LEU A 37 10.84 17.70 16.17
CA LEU A 37 9.94 18.07 15.09
C LEU A 37 8.48 17.82 15.51
N TYR A 38 7.64 18.84 15.36
CA TYR A 38 6.20 18.79 15.54
C TYR A 38 5.47 18.94 14.21
N ASP A 39 4.32 18.29 14.10
CA ASP A 39 3.41 18.33 12.95
C ASP A 39 2.86 19.75 12.70
N THR A 40 2.12 19.92 11.61
CA THR A 40 1.53 21.19 11.18
C THR A 40 0.57 21.84 12.19
N ASN A 41 0.10 21.07 13.18
CA ASN A 41 -0.68 21.57 14.32
C ASN A 41 0.18 22.15 15.47
N GLY A 42 1.52 22.11 15.35
CA GLY A 42 2.48 22.67 16.29
C GLY A 42 2.53 22.04 17.68
N SER A 43 1.88 20.89 17.88
CA SER A 43 1.78 20.24 19.20
C SER A 43 1.99 18.73 19.18
N THR A 44 1.75 18.07 18.04
CA THR A 44 2.00 16.64 17.89
C THR A 44 3.46 16.41 17.53
N GLN A 45 4.23 15.83 18.45
CA GLN A 45 5.62 15.48 18.20
C GLN A 45 5.69 14.33 17.19
N LEU A 46 6.44 14.54 16.11
CA LEU A 46 6.65 13.57 15.04
C LEU A 46 7.98 12.83 15.23
N GLN A 47 9.06 13.56 15.51
CA GLN A 47 10.40 13.00 15.72
C GLN A 47 11.19 13.84 16.74
N GLU A 48 12.18 13.24 17.39
CA GLU A 48 13.13 13.90 18.29
C GLU A 48 14.49 13.23 18.17
N ASP A 49 15.55 14.03 18.26
CA ASP A 49 16.94 13.57 18.26
C ASP A 49 17.80 14.43 19.19
N ASP A 50 18.73 13.81 19.93
CA ASP A 50 19.61 14.46 20.91
C ASP A 50 21.13 14.32 20.64
N ASP A 51 21.62 13.32 19.91
CA ASP A 51 23.08 13.16 19.68
C ASP A 51 23.51 12.44 18.38
N SER A 52 22.88 12.77 17.25
CA SER A 52 23.24 12.22 15.93
C SER A 52 24.75 12.27 15.60
N GLY A 53 25.28 11.14 15.11
CA GLY A 53 26.65 11.03 14.60
C GLY A 53 27.76 11.00 15.67
N GLY A 54 27.42 10.82 16.96
CA GLY A 54 28.38 10.66 18.06
C GLY A 54 28.96 11.97 18.61
N GLY A 55 28.32 13.11 18.33
CA GLY A 55 28.60 14.43 18.90
C GLY A 55 27.36 15.03 19.58
N TYR A 56 27.43 16.28 20.03
CA TYR A 56 26.34 16.97 20.77
C TYR A 56 25.27 17.64 19.88
N ALA A 57 25.28 17.34 18.59
CA ALA A 57 24.43 17.95 17.58
C ALA A 57 23.30 17.00 17.20
N SER A 58 22.11 17.55 17.03
CA SER A 58 20.91 16.81 16.67
C SER A 58 20.64 16.92 15.17
N GLU A 59 20.14 15.84 14.58
CA GLU A 59 19.76 15.77 13.17
C GLU A 59 18.44 14.98 13.01
N ILE A 60 17.50 15.54 12.26
CA ILE A 60 16.22 14.89 11.92
C ILE A 60 16.07 14.85 10.41
N ASP A 61 15.92 13.65 9.87
CA ASP A 61 15.51 13.40 8.50
C ASP A 61 14.00 13.15 8.42
N PHE A 62 13.30 14.04 7.72
CA PHE A 62 11.85 14.02 7.69
C PHE A 62 11.29 14.19 6.27
N ARG A 63 10.41 13.25 5.89
CA ARG A 63 9.58 13.39 4.69
C ARG A 63 8.22 13.93 5.10
N ALA A 64 7.87 15.12 4.61
CA ALA A 64 6.61 15.75 4.98
C ALA A 64 5.44 14.96 4.39
N ASN A 65 4.51 14.54 5.25
CA ASN A 65 3.32 13.80 4.88
C ASN A 65 2.20 14.71 4.33
N ALA A 66 2.33 16.02 4.47
CA ALA A 66 1.42 17.03 3.94
C ALA A 66 2.16 18.34 3.66
N ASP A 67 1.62 19.15 2.75
CA ASP A 67 2.05 20.53 2.58
C ASP A 67 1.63 21.29 3.84
N GLY A 68 2.55 22.00 4.48
CA GLY A 68 2.21 22.76 5.68
C GLY A 68 3.41 23.29 6.43
N THR A 69 3.15 24.15 7.41
CA THR A 69 4.20 24.68 8.27
C THR A 69 4.39 23.76 9.47
N TYR A 70 5.51 23.07 9.51
CA TYR A 70 5.92 22.23 10.64
C TYR A 70 6.74 23.07 11.63
N TYR A 71 6.90 22.56 12.87
CA TYR A 71 7.57 23.31 13.93
C TYR A 71 8.74 22.52 14.50
N LEU A 72 9.93 23.13 14.53
CA LEU A 72 11.14 22.56 15.12
C LEU A 72 11.41 23.25 16.45
N ALA A 73 11.45 22.50 17.55
CA ALA A 73 11.89 23.00 18.84
C ALA A 73 13.32 22.54 19.10
N VAL A 74 14.23 23.48 19.33
CA VAL A 74 15.57 23.20 19.82
C VAL A 74 15.59 23.54 21.30
N ARG A 75 16.10 22.62 22.13
CA ARG A 75 16.36 22.84 23.57
C ARG A 75 17.73 22.30 23.95
N HIS A 76 18.26 22.72 25.09
CA HIS A 76 19.45 22.08 25.65
C HIS A 76 19.08 20.71 26.26
N TYR A 77 19.95 19.70 26.14
CA TYR A 77 19.72 18.36 26.69
C TYR A 77 19.59 18.40 28.22
N ASP A 78 20.51 19.11 28.90
CA ASP A 78 20.39 19.40 30.33
C ASP A 78 19.59 20.71 30.56
N PRO A 79 18.37 20.64 31.12
CA PRO A 79 17.54 21.83 31.36
C PRO A 79 18.06 22.74 32.48
N GLY A 80 19.11 22.35 33.21
CA GLY A 80 19.74 23.15 34.26
C GLY A 80 20.95 23.99 33.83
N GLU A 81 21.42 23.85 32.58
CA GLU A 81 22.55 24.60 32.03
C GLU A 81 22.09 25.87 31.31
N ASP A 82 22.85 26.96 31.48
CA ASP A 82 22.30 28.32 31.42
C ASP A 82 22.51 29.09 30.10
N SER A 83 23.26 28.59 29.11
CA SER A 83 23.34 29.24 27.78
C SER A 83 24.22 28.49 26.80
N GLY A 84 23.90 28.63 25.51
CA GLY A 84 24.73 28.08 24.44
C GLY A 84 24.27 28.62 23.08
N ARG A 85 25.18 28.56 22.10
CA ARG A 85 24.89 28.97 20.73
C ARG A 85 24.90 27.75 19.83
N TYR A 86 23.87 27.66 19.00
CA TYR A 86 23.78 26.74 17.88
C TYR A 86 23.32 27.51 16.64
N ARG A 87 23.43 26.87 15.49
CA ARG A 87 22.79 27.25 14.25
C ARG A 87 21.85 26.11 13.86
N LEU A 88 20.60 26.42 13.54
CA LEU A 88 19.72 25.45 12.89
C LEU A 88 19.92 25.56 11.39
N GLU A 89 20.30 24.46 10.76
CA GLU A 89 20.43 24.33 9.31
C GLU A 89 19.28 23.44 8.81
N VAL A 90 18.67 23.87 7.72
CA VAL A 90 17.62 23.12 7.02
C VAL A 90 18.13 22.86 5.62
N ALA A 91 18.22 21.59 5.24
CA ALA A 91 18.52 21.14 3.89
C ALA A 91 17.28 20.43 3.30
N GLY A 92 17.09 20.53 1.99
CA GLY A 92 15.86 20.10 1.29
C GLY A 92 14.80 21.21 1.16
N GLY A 93 13.83 21.01 0.25
CA GLY A 93 12.71 21.95 0.02
C GLY A 93 12.53 22.54 -1.37
N GLY A 94 13.01 21.87 -2.42
CA GLY A 94 12.72 22.24 -3.81
C GLY A 94 11.75 21.25 -4.46
N VAL A 95 10.69 21.77 -5.07
CA VAL A 95 10.20 21.20 -6.34
C VAL A 95 11.36 21.32 -7.33
N ALA A 96 11.72 20.21 -8.00
CA ALA A 96 12.80 20.03 -8.98
C ALA A 96 13.41 21.35 -9.51
N ALA A 97 14.69 21.57 -9.21
CA ALA A 97 15.42 22.73 -9.72
C ALA A 97 15.55 22.64 -11.25
N PRO A 98 15.65 23.77 -11.99
CA PRO A 98 15.94 23.75 -13.41
C PRO A 98 17.41 23.35 -13.60
N GLY A 99 17.68 22.06 -13.55
CA GLY A 99 19.01 21.49 -13.50
C GLY A 99 19.00 20.04 -13.06
N ASP A 100 18.06 19.67 -12.18
CA ASP A 100 17.79 18.29 -11.75
C ASP A 100 17.09 17.55 -12.91
N ASP A 101 17.74 16.50 -13.40
CA ASP A 101 17.29 15.74 -14.54
C ASP A 101 16.30 14.61 -14.19
N HIS A 102 16.24 14.18 -12.92
CA HIS A 102 15.37 13.10 -12.44
C HIS A 102 14.90 13.31 -11.00
N GLY A 103 13.57 13.26 -10.77
CA GLY A 103 13.01 13.59 -9.45
C GLY A 103 13.51 12.74 -8.26
N ASP A 104 13.62 13.41 -7.10
CA ASP A 104 14.15 12.90 -5.81
C ASP A 104 13.26 11.91 -5.04
N ASP A 105 12.14 11.44 -5.62
CA ASP A 105 11.31 10.44 -4.97
C ASP A 105 10.46 9.57 -5.93
N ALA A 106 9.87 8.51 -5.39
CA ALA A 106 8.97 7.63 -6.14
C ALA A 106 7.78 8.35 -6.78
N ALA A 107 7.31 9.48 -6.24
CA ALA A 107 6.16 10.22 -6.78
C ALA A 107 6.53 11.08 -8.00
N SER A 108 7.78 11.52 -8.07
CA SER A 108 8.37 12.32 -9.15
C SER A 108 9.27 11.51 -10.08
N ALA A 109 9.39 10.20 -9.84
CA ALA A 109 10.28 9.30 -10.55
C ALA A 109 10.10 9.32 -12.09
N THR A 110 11.22 9.36 -12.80
CA THR A 110 11.24 9.37 -14.26
C THR A 110 10.94 7.99 -14.82
N ALA A 111 10.04 7.89 -15.80
CA ALA A 111 9.71 6.59 -16.40
C ALA A 111 10.92 5.99 -17.14
N LEU A 112 11.37 4.81 -16.70
CA LEU A 112 12.47 4.07 -17.29
C LEU A 112 11.95 2.94 -18.18
N ALA A 113 12.30 2.99 -19.47
CA ALA A 113 11.93 1.98 -20.44
C ALA A 113 12.98 0.87 -20.54
N PHE A 114 12.56 -0.36 -20.83
CA PHE A 114 13.48 -1.48 -20.99
C PHE A 114 14.40 -1.34 -22.22
N GLY A 115 15.66 -1.72 -22.05
CA GLY A 115 16.64 -1.88 -23.12
C GLY A 115 17.23 -0.56 -23.68
N THR A 116 16.86 0.58 -23.12
CA THR A 116 17.42 1.89 -23.49
C THR A 116 18.08 2.51 -22.24
N PRO A 117 19.40 2.74 -22.24
CA PRO A 117 20.04 3.46 -21.15
C PRO A 117 19.52 4.89 -21.08
N LEU A 118 19.25 5.37 -19.87
CA LEU A 118 18.84 6.74 -19.59
C LEU A 118 19.95 7.41 -18.79
N ALA A 119 20.47 8.53 -19.31
CA ALA A 119 21.50 9.31 -18.64
C ALA A 119 20.89 10.07 -17.46
N GLY A 120 21.59 10.07 -16.33
CA GLY A 120 21.30 10.86 -15.13
C GLY A 120 22.55 11.56 -14.60
N GLU A 121 22.38 12.63 -13.83
CA GLU A 121 23.44 13.43 -13.24
C GLU A 121 23.14 13.67 -11.76
N ILE A 122 24.03 13.22 -10.86
CA ILE A 122 23.98 13.65 -9.46
C ILE A 122 24.65 15.03 -9.40
N GLU A 123 23.87 16.11 -9.41
CA GLU A 123 24.38 17.47 -9.58
C GLU A 123 24.86 18.12 -8.28
N ARG A 124 24.45 17.57 -7.14
CA ARG A 124 24.94 17.94 -5.80
C ARG A 124 24.99 16.73 -4.87
N GLY A 125 25.80 16.83 -3.82
CA GLY A 125 25.72 15.86 -2.71
C GLY A 125 24.31 15.83 -2.13
N GLY A 126 23.74 14.64 -2.03
CA GLY A 126 22.40 14.38 -1.51
C GLY A 126 21.30 14.33 -2.57
N ASP A 127 21.62 14.43 -3.85
CA ASP A 127 20.67 14.14 -4.94
C ASP A 127 20.31 12.65 -4.99
N GLU A 128 19.04 12.37 -5.27
CA GLU A 128 18.55 11.03 -5.49
C GLU A 128 17.81 10.96 -6.84
N ASP A 129 18.31 10.20 -7.81
CA ASP A 129 17.58 10.08 -9.07
C ASP A 129 16.62 8.89 -9.00
N TRP A 130 15.31 9.16 -9.00
CA TRP A 130 14.31 8.10 -8.98
C TRP A 130 13.76 7.77 -10.36
N PHE A 131 13.61 6.46 -10.61
CA PHE A 131 13.09 5.93 -11.86
C PHE A 131 11.92 4.98 -11.63
N ALA A 132 10.83 5.19 -12.35
CA ALA A 132 9.66 4.33 -12.33
C ALA A 132 9.74 3.30 -13.46
N VAL A 133 9.75 2.01 -13.10
CA VAL A 133 9.79 0.91 -14.07
C VAL A 133 8.63 -0.04 -13.80
N THR A 134 7.82 -0.31 -14.83
CA THR A 134 6.69 -1.24 -14.69
C THR A 134 7.20 -2.66 -14.77
N LEU A 135 7.15 -3.35 -13.64
CA LEU A 135 7.58 -4.74 -13.55
C LEU A 135 6.36 -5.65 -13.44
N SER A 136 6.40 -6.76 -14.15
CA SER A 136 5.45 -7.85 -13.96
C SER A 136 5.96 -8.83 -12.91
N ALA A 137 5.09 -9.22 -11.98
CA ALA A 137 5.36 -10.23 -10.97
C ALA A 137 5.96 -11.49 -11.60
N GLY A 138 7.01 -12.02 -10.98
CA GLY A 138 7.70 -13.22 -11.42
C GLY A 138 8.61 -13.04 -12.64
N GLN A 139 8.71 -11.85 -13.23
CA GLN A 139 9.71 -11.56 -14.27
C GLN A 139 11.05 -11.14 -13.65
N ALA A 140 12.13 -11.68 -14.21
CA ALA A 140 13.49 -11.32 -13.84
C ALA A 140 13.95 -10.11 -14.65
N TYR A 141 14.43 -9.11 -13.93
CA TYR A 141 14.96 -7.89 -14.48
C TYR A 141 16.36 -7.66 -13.94
N ARG A 142 17.15 -6.98 -14.75
CA ARG A 142 18.50 -6.56 -14.46
C ARG A 142 18.54 -5.05 -14.56
N PHE A 143 18.94 -4.40 -13.48
CA PHE A 143 19.12 -2.95 -13.43
C PHE A 143 20.60 -2.68 -13.26
N ARG A 144 21.16 -1.77 -14.05
CA ARG A 144 22.59 -1.47 -14.02
C ARG A 144 22.82 0.02 -14.18
N THR A 145 23.84 0.53 -13.52
CA THR A 145 24.40 1.83 -13.85
C THR A 145 25.68 1.67 -14.68
N THR A 146 26.00 2.69 -15.46
CA THR A 146 27.32 2.89 -16.05
C THR A 146 27.81 4.25 -15.60
N VAL A 147 28.92 4.29 -14.86
CA VAL A 147 29.42 5.52 -14.23
C VAL A 147 30.42 6.26 -15.11
N HIS A 148 30.37 7.59 -15.08
CA HIS A 148 31.36 8.46 -15.74
C HIS A 148 31.91 9.50 -14.76
N GLY A 149 33.07 10.10 -15.06
CA GLY A 149 33.57 11.26 -14.31
C GLY A 149 34.11 11.01 -12.88
N GLY A 150 34.19 9.75 -12.42
CA GLY A 150 34.60 9.42 -11.04
C GLY A 150 33.42 9.18 -10.08
N MET A 151 32.21 9.10 -10.63
CA MET A 151 30.98 8.71 -9.95
C MET A 151 31.07 7.30 -9.35
N ASP A 152 30.48 7.16 -8.16
CA ASP A 152 30.33 5.90 -7.43
C ASP A 152 28.86 5.73 -7.05
N THR A 153 28.13 4.89 -7.77
CA THR A 153 26.66 4.82 -7.63
C THR A 153 26.24 3.92 -6.47
N VAL A 154 25.09 4.20 -5.88
CA VAL A 154 24.32 3.24 -5.08
C VAL A 154 22.96 3.08 -5.74
N LEU A 155 22.60 1.87 -6.12
CA LEU A 155 21.32 1.55 -6.74
C LEU A 155 20.43 0.81 -5.74
N VAL A 156 19.20 1.28 -5.57
CA VAL A 156 18.19 0.65 -4.70
C VAL A 156 16.94 0.35 -5.52
N LEU A 157 16.38 -0.85 -5.39
CA LEU A 157 15.09 -1.24 -5.94
C LEU A 157 14.02 -1.24 -4.85
N TYR A 158 12.90 -0.59 -5.10
CA TYR A 158 11.75 -0.49 -4.21
C TYR A 158 10.52 -1.22 -4.77
N ALA A 159 9.68 -1.70 -3.86
CA ALA A 159 8.39 -2.31 -4.15
C ALA A 159 7.38 -1.28 -4.70
N PRO A 160 6.19 -1.71 -5.17
CA PRO A 160 5.21 -0.80 -5.77
C PRO A 160 4.65 0.29 -4.86
N ASN A 161 4.84 0.15 -3.55
CA ASN A 161 4.47 1.19 -2.58
C ASN A 161 5.47 2.37 -2.54
N GLY A 162 6.58 2.29 -3.27
CA GLY A 162 7.58 3.36 -3.38
C GLY A 162 8.42 3.59 -2.13
N SER A 163 8.32 2.73 -1.11
CA SER A 163 9.01 2.92 0.17
C SER A 163 9.66 1.65 0.74
N THR A 164 9.19 0.46 0.37
CA THR A 164 9.80 -0.80 0.81
C THR A 164 10.98 -1.14 -0.09
N VAL A 165 12.20 -1.10 0.45
CA VAL A 165 13.41 -1.58 -0.22
C VAL A 165 13.29 -3.08 -0.44
N LEU A 166 13.48 -3.51 -1.69
CA LEU A 166 13.54 -4.90 -2.09
C LEU A 166 14.98 -5.37 -2.17
N GLU A 167 15.85 -4.59 -2.83
CA GLU A 167 17.29 -4.84 -2.93
C GLU A 167 18.07 -3.54 -3.07
N GLU A 168 19.36 -3.60 -2.74
CA GLU A 168 20.30 -2.49 -2.83
C GLU A 168 21.68 -3.05 -3.22
N ASN A 169 22.41 -2.31 -4.06
CA ASN A 169 23.79 -2.60 -4.38
C ASN A 169 24.57 -1.30 -4.66
N ASP A 170 25.78 -1.16 -4.10
CA ASP A 170 26.72 -0.07 -4.36
C ASP A 170 27.79 -0.47 -5.40
N ASP A 171 28.34 -1.68 -5.35
CA ASP A 171 29.38 -2.14 -6.28
C ASP A 171 28.98 -3.38 -7.11
N PHE A 172 29.16 -3.32 -8.43
CA PHE A 172 28.90 -4.43 -9.34
C PHE A 172 30.07 -4.67 -10.31
N GLY A 173 30.46 -5.94 -10.45
CA GLY A 173 31.49 -6.37 -11.41
C GLY A 173 32.92 -5.86 -11.14
N GLY A 174 33.20 -5.35 -9.93
CA GLY A 174 34.52 -4.82 -9.55
C GLY A 174 34.77 -3.37 -10.01
N SER A 175 33.70 -2.60 -10.22
CA SER A 175 33.73 -1.17 -10.54
C SER A 175 32.78 -0.40 -9.62
N TYR A 176 32.92 0.93 -9.57
CA TYR A 176 32.06 1.88 -8.86
C TYR A 176 30.63 2.03 -9.45
N ALA A 177 30.23 1.08 -10.31
CA ALA A 177 28.90 1.04 -10.90
C ALA A 177 28.09 -0.05 -10.22
N SER A 178 26.81 0.19 -10.02
CA SER A 178 25.91 -0.69 -9.30
C SER A 178 25.10 -1.58 -10.24
N GLY A 179 24.60 -2.70 -9.71
CA GLY A 179 23.75 -3.61 -10.48
C GLY A 179 22.91 -4.51 -9.60
N ILE A 180 21.61 -4.58 -9.90
CA ILE A 180 20.63 -5.41 -9.20
C ILE A 180 20.04 -6.41 -10.19
N ASP A 181 20.04 -7.69 -9.81
CA ASP A 181 19.31 -8.74 -10.51
C ASP A 181 18.12 -9.17 -9.65
N ALA A 182 16.94 -8.65 -9.97
CA ALA A 182 15.74 -8.83 -9.15
C ALA A 182 14.61 -9.50 -9.91
N THR A 183 13.86 -10.36 -9.21
CA THR A 183 12.57 -10.86 -9.69
C THR A 183 11.46 -10.08 -9.00
N ALA A 184 10.63 -9.37 -9.76
CA ALA A 184 9.56 -8.57 -9.18
C ALA A 184 8.55 -9.46 -8.46
N ALA A 185 8.28 -9.22 -7.17
CA ALA A 185 7.37 -10.06 -6.38
C ALA A 185 5.88 -9.72 -6.61
N GLN A 186 5.60 -8.55 -7.21
CA GLN A 186 4.27 -8.02 -7.43
C GLN A 186 4.21 -7.39 -8.84
N ASP A 187 3.02 -7.35 -9.43
CA ASP A 187 2.79 -6.58 -10.64
C ASP A 187 2.70 -5.10 -10.26
N GLY A 188 3.29 -4.23 -11.06
CA GLY A 188 3.11 -2.79 -10.93
C GLY A 188 4.38 -1.99 -11.11
N VAL A 189 4.23 -0.67 -11.01
CA VAL A 189 5.34 0.27 -11.07
C VAL A 189 6.21 0.07 -9.83
N HIS A 190 7.43 -0.42 -10.03
CA HIS A 190 8.49 -0.42 -9.02
C HIS A 190 9.36 0.80 -9.25
N TYR A 191 10.18 1.13 -8.25
CA TYR A 191 11.02 2.31 -8.31
C TYR A 191 12.48 1.93 -8.11
N LEU A 192 13.35 2.52 -8.92
CA LEU A 192 14.79 2.50 -8.69
C LEU A 192 15.19 3.85 -8.12
N ARG A 193 16.13 3.86 -7.19
CA ARG A 193 16.83 5.07 -6.75
C ARG A 193 18.31 4.92 -7.05
N VAL A 194 18.90 5.93 -7.66
CA VAL A 194 20.36 6.03 -7.83
C VAL A 194 20.85 7.22 -7.01
N THR A 195 21.88 7.01 -6.18
CA THR A 195 22.59 8.08 -5.47
C THR A 195 24.10 7.94 -5.68
N HIS A 196 24.88 8.90 -5.20
CA HIS A 196 26.33 8.75 -5.05
C HIS A 196 26.66 8.08 -3.68
N TYR A 197 27.67 7.21 -3.63
CA TYR A 197 28.12 6.54 -2.39
C TYR A 197 28.51 7.53 -1.29
N ASP A 198 29.32 8.55 -1.62
CA ASP A 198 29.50 9.75 -0.81
C ASP A 198 28.32 10.73 -0.96
N ASP A 199 27.25 10.47 -0.21
CA ASP A 199 26.00 11.25 -0.25
C ASP A 199 26.16 12.71 0.22
N ALA A 200 27.26 13.07 0.91
CA ALA A 200 27.44 14.42 1.43
C ALA A 200 28.01 15.39 0.38
N THR A 201 28.86 14.90 -0.53
CA THR A 201 29.59 15.76 -1.48
C THR A 201 29.80 15.18 -2.88
N GLY A 202 29.45 13.90 -3.08
CA GLY A 202 29.58 13.21 -4.34
C GLY A 202 28.70 13.83 -5.43
N THR A 203 29.26 13.95 -6.63
CA THR A 203 28.57 14.43 -7.83
C THR A 203 29.12 13.69 -9.03
N GLY A 204 28.31 13.52 -10.07
CA GLY A 204 28.76 12.90 -11.31
C GLY A 204 27.65 12.29 -12.14
N SER A 205 27.99 12.02 -13.39
CA SER A 205 27.06 11.51 -14.40
C SER A 205 27.09 9.99 -14.49
N TYR A 206 25.95 9.38 -14.76
CA TYR A 206 25.84 7.94 -15.03
C TYR A 206 24.76 7.65 -16.09
N ASP A 207 24.67 6.41 -16.56
CA ASP A 207 23.52 5.90 -17.32
C ASP A 207 22.86 4.76 -16.53
N VAL A 208 21.55 4.80 -16.30
CA VAL A 208 20.78 3.67 -15.76
C VAL A 208 20.11 2.89 -16.88
N LEU A 209 20.19 1.57 -16.80
CA LEU A 209 19.59 0.66 -17.77
C LEU A 209 18.78 -0.41 -17.04
N ALA A 210 17.49 -0.49 -17.37
CA ALA A 210 16.65 -1.64 -17.05
C ALA A 210 16.64 -2.61 -18.24
N GLU A 211 17.00 -3.86 -17.99
CA GLU A 211 16.95 -4.95 -18.96
C GLU A 211 16.03 -6.04 -18.45
N GLN A 212 15.12 -6.49 -19.29
CA GLN A 212 14.54 -7.81 -19.10
C GLN A 212 15.61 -8.81 -19.53
N ALA A 213 15.90 -9.82 -18.71
CA ALA A 213 17.00 -10.74 -19.00
C ALA A 213 16.71 -11.59 -20.28
N GLY A 214 17.13 -11.07 -21.45
CA GLY A 214 17.28 -11.74 -22.76
C GLY A 214 16.44 -11.21 -23.96
N GLY A 215 17.04 -10.41 -24.88
CA GLY A 215 16.53 -10.05 -26.25
C GLY A 215 17.38 -10.69 -27.40
N ALA A 216 17.10 -10.63 -28.73
CA ALA A 216 16.27 -9.77 -29.61
C ALA A 216 15.88 -10.50 -30.96
N ALA A 217 14.79 -10.18 -31.70
CA ALA A 217 14.63 -9.06 -32.67
C ALA A 217 13.13 -8.77 -33.05
N PRO A 218 12.76 -7.59 -33.62
CA PRO A 218 11.38 -7.03 -33.67
C PRO A 218 10.68 -7.16 -35.06
N PRO A 219 9.42 -6.69 -35.31
CA PRO A 219 8.22 -7.53 -35.44
C PRO A 219 7.55 -7.51 -36.83
N ALA A 220 6.64 -8.46 -37.09
CA ALA A 220 5.64 -8.38 -38.15
C ALA A 220 4.33 -9.09 -37.71
N PRO A 221 3.17 -8.68 -38.25
CA PRO A 221 1.97 -8.27 -37.53
C PRO A 221 1.18 -9.43 -36.89
N GLY A 222 0.56 -9.13 -35.75
CA GLY A 222 0.01 -10.11 -34.82
C GLY A 222 -1.26 -10.86 -35.27
N PRO A 223 -1.64 -11.84 -34.45
CA PRO A 223 -3.03 -12.10 -34.15
C PRO A 223 -3.30 -12.28 -32.63
N ALA A 224 -4.43 -11.72 -32.20
CA ALA A 224 -5.29 -12.02 -31.04
C ALA A 224 -4.69 -12.18 -29.61
N PRO A 225 -5.35 -11.62 -28.58
CA PRO A 225 -4.86 -11.68 -27.20
C PRO A 225 -4.95 -13.11 -26.64
N GLY A 226 -3.82 -13.64 -26.18
CA GLY A 226 -3.73 -14.90 -25.45
C GLY A 226 -4.16 -14.76 -23.98
N PRO A 227 -4.54 -15.85 -23.31
CA PRO A 227 -4.95 -15.84 -21.91
C PRO A 227 -3.79 -15.44 -20.98
N ALA A 228 -4.14 -14.82 -19.86
CA ALA A 228 -3.24 -14.30 -18.82
C ALA A 228 -2.09 -15.26 -18.50
N SER A 229 -0.85 -14.77 -18.61
CA SER A 229 0.35 -15.55 -18.32
C SER A 229 0.53 -15.69 -16.81
N GLY A 230 -0.08 -16.71 -16.22
CA GLY A 230 0.39 -17.26 -14.94
C GLY A 230 1.77 -17.87 -15.17
N LEU A 231 2.83 -17.07 -14.98
CA LEU A 231 4.20 -17.51 -15.20
C LEU A 231 4.73 -18.15 -13.92
N TYR A 232 4.88 -19.47 -13.99
CA TYR A 232 5.80 -20.24 -13.18
C TYR A 232 7.12 -19.48 -12.97
N THR A 233 7.34 -18.98 -11.76
CA THR A 233 8.66 -18.49 -11.33
C THR A 233 9.59 -19.69 -11.22
N HIS A 234 10.80 -19.57 -11.77
CA HIS A 234 11.85 -20.56 -11.54
C HIS A 234 11.95 -20.77 -10.03
N ARG A 235 11.87 -22.03 -9.58
CA ARG A 235 11.74 -22.35 -8.15
C ARG A 235 12.91 -21.73 -7.39
N THR A 236 12.61 -21.13 -6.24
CA THR A 236 13.61 -20.45 -5.42
C THR A 236 14.64 -21.44 -4.90
N VAL A 237 15.83 -21.40 -5.48
CA VAL A 237 17.03 -22.10 -5.01
C VAL A 237 17.66 -21.26 -3.91
N ASN A 238 18.13 -21.87 -2.82
CA ASN A 238 18.83 -21.17 -1.76
C ASN A 238 20.29 -20.97 -2.20
N PRO A 239 20.82 -19.73 -2.24
CA PRO A 239 22.21 -19.50 -2.64
C PRO A 239 23.25 -20.08 -1.67
N HIS A 240 22.83 -20.53 -0.48
CA HIS A 240 23.71 -21.11 0.55
C HIS A 240 23.65 -22.63 0.61
N GLY A 241 24.81 -23.25 0.78
CA GLY A 241 25.00 -24.70 0.87
C GLY A 241 25.56 -25.30 -0.43
N PRO A 242 25.75 -26.63 -0.46
CA PRO A 242 26.04 -27.36 -1.70
C PRO A 242 24.87 -27.24 -2.69
N ASP A 243 25.16 -27.09 -3.98
CA ASP A 243 24.15 -26.98 -5.05
C ASP A 243 24.71 -27.62 -6.34
N VAL A 244 24.21 -28.82 -6.70
CA VAL A 244 24.65 -29.52 -7.91
C VAL A 244 23.61 -29.44 -9.02
N TYR A 245 24.02 -28.90 -10.15
CA TYR A 245 23.19 -28.90 -11.36
C TYR A 245 23.94 -29.44 -12.58
N VAL A 246 23.18 -29.76 -13.63
CA VAL A 246 23.73 -30.19 -14.91
C VAL A 246 24.12 -28.97 -15.74
N GLY A 247 25.41 -28.68 -15.83
CA GLY A 247 25.93 -27.58 -16.64
C GLY A 247 26.00 -27.84 -18.13
N ASP A 248 26.16 -29.09 -18.56
CA ASP A 248 26.14 -29.39 -19.99
C ASP A 248 25.79 -30.85 -20.28
N LEU A 249 25.03 -31.07 -21.35
CA LEU A 249 24.86 -32.36 -22.01
C LEU A 249 25.73 -32.35 -23.27
N HIS A 250 26.92 -32.95 -23.20
CA HIS A 250 28.02 -32.68 -24.14
C HIS A 250 28.41 -33.83 -25.07
N ASP A 251 27.98 -35.07 -24.77
CA ASP A 251 28.35 -36.26 -25.53
C ASP A 251 27.20 -37.27 -25.58
N ILE A 252 27.18 -38.15 -26.59
CA ILE A 252 26.18 -39.20 -26.80
C ILE A 252 26.89 -40.49 -27.20
N ALA A 253 26.54 -41.60 -26.55
CA ALA A 253 27.00 -42.93 -26.93
C ALA A 253 25.82 -43.85 -27.27
N ARG A 254 25.85 -44.45 -28.46
CA ARG A 254 24.91 -45.51 -28.87
C ARG A 254 25.52 -46.89 -28.62
N TYR A 255 24.82 -47.73 -27.85
CA TYR A 255 25.33 -49.07 -27.48
C TYR A 255 24.81 -50.20 -28.36
N GLY A 256 23.66 -50.00 -29.02
CA GLY A 256 23.09 -51.00 -29.91
C GLY A 256 21.57 -51.00 -29.86
N HIS A 257 21.00 -52.00 -30.53
CA HIS A 257 19.57 -52.23 -30.60
C HIS A 257 19.31 -53.72 -30.40
N GLU A 258 18.31 -54.04 -29.57
CA GLU A 258 17.80 -55.40 -29.37
C GLU A 258 16.28 -55.33 -29.14
N ASN A 259 15.52 -56.28 -29.69
CA ASN A 259 14.07 -56.43 -29.43
C ASN A 259 13.22 -55.16 -29.65
N GLY A 260 13.56 -54.32 -30.64
CA GLY A 260 12.83 -53.10 -30.94
C GLY A 260 13.11 -51.94 -29.97
N ILE A 261 14.21 -52.02 -29.22
CA ILE A 261 14.69 -50.98 -28.31
C ILE A 261 16.11 -50.61 -28.72
N THR A 262 16.40 -49.32 -28.80
CA THR A 262 17.75 -48.78 -28.99
C THR A 262 18.24 -48.19 -27.67
N ALA A 263 19.50 -48.47 -27.32
CA ALA A 263 20.12 -48.04 -26.07
C ALA A 263 21.16 -46.93 -26.29
N PHE A 264 21.06 -45.89 -25.47
CA PHE A 264 21.94 -44.73 -25.48
C PHE A 264 22.51 -44.42 -24.09
N ALA A 265 23.48 -43.51 -24.04
CA ALA A 265 23.89 -42.81 -22.84
C ALA A 265 24.26 -41.37 -23.19
N ILE A 266 24.08 -40.46 -22.23
CA ILE A 266 24.33 -39.03 -22.41
C ILE A 266 25.47 -38.61 -21.46
N GLY A 267 26.45 -37.90 -21.99
CA GLY A 267 27.53 -37.30 -21.20
C GLY A 267 27.02 -36.07 -20.49
N THR A 268 27.41 -35.91 -19.22
CA THR A 268 26.97 -34.82 -18.35
C THR A 268 28.19 -34.05 -17.83
N THR A 269 28.02 -32.76 -17.56
CA THR A 269 28.95 -31.99 -16.71
C THR A 269 28.17 -31.54 -15.49
N SER A 270 28.55 -31.99 -14.30
CA SER A 270 28.04 -31.40 -13.06
C SER A 270 28.78 -30.11 -12.76
N CYS A 271 28.08 -29.17 -12.15
CA CYS A 271 28.65 -27.93 -11.63
C CYS A 271 28.19 -27.74 -10.19
N ASN A 272 29.08 -27.24 -9.34
CA ASN A 272 28.71 -26.74 -8.03
C ASN A 272 28.48 -25.23 -8.10
N LYS A 273 27.24 -24.77 -7.99
CA LYS A 273 26.90 -23.32 -7.96
C LYS A 273 26.86 -22.77 -6.54
N GLY A 274 26.83 -23.64 -5.55
CA GLY A 274 26.68 -23.30 -4.16
C GLY A 274 27.98 -22.78 -3.53
N ASP A 275 27.86 -22.30 -2.29
CA ASP A 275 28.97 -21.75 -1.52
C ASP A 275 29.71 -22.79 -0.64
N GLN A 276 29.35 -24.07 -0.76
CA GLN A 276 29.97 -25.20 -0.05
C GLN A 276 30.32 -26.37 -0.98
N GLU A 277 31.32 -27.16 -0.57
CA GLU A 277 31.75 -28.36 -1.29
C GLU A 277 30.66 -29.46 -1.28
N LEU A 278 30.46 -30.11 -2.42
CA LEU A 278 29.59 -31.29 -2.56
C LEU A 278 30.39 -32.57 -2.34
N ARG A 279 29.80 -33.56 -1.68
CA ARG A 279 30.41 -34.86 -1.39
C ARG A 279 30.37 -35.78 -2.60
N TRP A 280 31.45 -36.54 -2.79
CA TRP A 280 31.66 -37.43 -3.94
C TRP A 280 32.35 -38.76 -3.56
N PHE A 281 32.09 -39.24 -2.35
CA PHE A 281 32.77 -40.40 -1.78
C PHE A 281 32.34 -41.72 -2.46
N SER A 282 33.20 -42.27 -3.31
CA SER A 282 32.87 -43.43 -4.16
C SER A 282 32.50 -44.73 -3.42
N SER A 283 32.79 -44.83 -2.13
CA SER A 283 32.61 -46.04 -1.32
C SER A 283 31.53 -45.93 -0.24
N THR A 284 30.69 -44.89 -0.30
CA THR A 284 29.56 -44.68 0.63
C THR A 284 28.31 -44.33 -0.15
N ASN A 285 27.24 -43.87 0.50
CA ASN A 285 26.08 -43.27 -0.15
C ASN A 285 26.16 -41.73 -0.22
N GLU A 286 27.35 -41.16 0.03
CA GLU A 286 27.58 -39.71 0.06
C GLU A 286 28.22 -39.25 -1.26
N HIS A 287 27.49 -39.49 -2.36
CA HIS A 287 27.85 -39.09 -3.72
C HIS A 287 26.59 -38.99 -4.59
N PRO A 288 26.63 -38.25 -5.70
CA PRO A 288 25.46 -38.09 -6.55
C PRO A 288 25.15 -39.34 -7.37
N VAL A 289 23.87 -39.50 -7.66
CA VAL A 289 23.33 -40.44 -8.65
C VAL A 289 22.75 -39.66 -9.82
N ILE A 290 23.01 -40.15 -11.03
CA ILE A 290 22.82 -39.37 -12.27
C ILE A 290 21.94 -40.14 -13.22
N GLY A 291 20.73 -39.64 -13.48
CA GLY A 291 19.78 -40.20 -14.43
C GLY A 291 19.80 -39.46 -15.76
N SER A 292 19.38 -40.16 -16.83
CA SER A 292 19.05 -39.54 -18.11
C SER A 292 17.67 -39.97 -18.59
N ASN A 293 16.97 -39.05 -19.25
CA ASN A 293 15.65 -39.27 -19.83
C ASN A 293 15.63 -38.79 -21.28
N MET A 294 14.67 -39.29 -22.06
CA MET A 294 14.41 -38.82 -23.42
C MET A 294 12.92 -38.55 -23.62
N PHE A 295 12.61 -37.44 -24.28
CA PHE A 295 11.27 -36.94 -24.51
C PHE A 295 11.03 -36.70 -26.00
N ARG A 296 9.78 -36.86 -26.42
CA ARG A 296 9.29 -36.56 -27.76
C ARG A 296 8.17 -35.53 -27.67
N LEU A 297 8.30 -34.43 -28.39
CA LEU A 297 7.22 -33.50 -28.68
C LEU A 297 6.68 -33.77 -30.08
N LYS A 298 5.43 -34.24 -30.17
CA LYS A 298 4.77 -34.56 -31.45
C LYS A 298 3.30 -34.21 -31.39
N ASP A 299 2.79 -33.51 -32.41
CA ASP A 299 1.38 -33.15 -32.52
C ASP A 299 0.80 -32.49 -31.26
N GLY A 300 1.59 -31.63 -30.60
CA GLY A 300 1.22 -30.95 -29.37
C GLY A 300 1.38 -31.77 -28.08
N ARG A 301 1.86 -33.03 -28.16
CA ARG A 301 2.05 -33.93 -27.01
C ARG A 301 3.50 -34.06 -26.61
N PHE A 302 3.80 -33.79 -25.34
CA PHE A 302 5.14 -33.94 -24.77
C PHE A 302 5.24 -35.21 -23.93
N GLU A 303 5.76 -36.29 -24.51
CA GLU A 303 5.77 -37.64 -23.90
C GLU A 303 7.21 -38.07 -23.55
N GLN A 304 7.42 -38.66 -22.37
CA GLN A 304 8.69 -39.30 -22.02
C GLN A 304 8.77 -40.67 -22.71
N VAL A 305 9.72 -40.84 -23.62
CA VAL A 305 9.87 -42.05 -24.44
C VAL A 305 11.02 -42.95 -23.99
N GLY A 306 11.81 -42.51 -23.02
CA GLY A 306 12.88 -43.31 -22.45
C GLY A 306 13.43 -42.79 -21.14
N MET A 307 14.03 -43.70 -20.38
CA MET A 307 14.79 -43.41 -19.18
C MET A 307 15.97 -44.37 -19.05
N SER A 308 17.00 -43.96 -18.30
CA SER A 308 18.11 -44.81 -17.86
C SER A 308 17.98 -45.18 -16.39
N TRP A 309 18.77 -46.13 -15.91
CA TRP A 309 19.15 -46.23 -14.49
C TRP A 309 20.17 -45.14 -14.14
N LEU A 310 20.68 -45.16 -12.91
CA LEU A 310 21.46 -44.05 -12.36
C LEU A 310 22.95 -44.34 -12.30
N LYS A 311 23.77 -43.47 -12.88
CA LYS A 311 25.22 -43.56 -12.73
C LYS A 311 25.61 -43.06 -11.35
N HIS A 312 26.41 -43.84 -10.63
CA HIS A 312 26.96 -43.44 -9.33
C HIS A 312 28.24 -42.60 -9.51
N GLY A 313 28.29 -41.45 -8.85
CA GLY A 313 29.52 -40.66 -8.59
C GLY A 313 30.66 -41.55 -8.09
N PHE A 314 31.88 -41.31 -8.59
CA PHE A 314 33.06 -42.06 -8.14
C PHE A 314 34.31 -41.21 -8.00
N TYR A 315 34.36 -40.05 -8.66
CA TYR A 315 35.46 -39.10 -8.58
C TYR A 315 35.00 -37.75 -9.13
N ALA A 316 35.15 -36.67 -8.39
CA ALA A 316 34.87 -35.32 -8.85
C ALA A 316 36.14 -34.64 -9.39
N MET A 317 36.13 -34.22 -10.65
CA MET A 317 37.18 -33.37 -11.19
C MET A 317 37.01 -31.91 -10.71
N SER A 318 38.12 -31.21 -10.45
CA SER A 318 38.11 -29.76 -10.21
C SER A 318 38.30 -28.98 -11.52
N GLY A 319 37.31 -29.06 -12.42
CA GLY A 319 37.32 -28.31 -13.67
C GLY A 319 36.70 -26.91 -13.56
N SER A 320 36.93 -26.06 -14.55
CA SER A 320 36.40 -24.69 -14.65
C SER A 320 35.46 -24.53 -15.87
N LEU A 321 34.68 -25.56 -16.22
CA LEU A 321 33.81 -25.53 -17.41
C LEU A 321 32.55 -24.70 -17.19
N CYS A 322 32.10 -24.57 -15.94
CA CYS A 322 30.88 -23.84 -15.58
C CYS A 322 31.18 -22.43 -15.07
N PHE A 323 32.26 -22.30 -14.30
CA PHE A 323 32.71 -21.05 -13.69
C PHE A 323 34.23 -20.94 -13.80
N ASN A 324 34.75 -19.71 -13.83
CA ASN A 324 36.18 -19.45 -14.04
C ASN A 324 37.00 -19.46 -12.74
N ASP A 325 36.36 -19.54 -11.59
CA ASP A 325 36.91 -19.36 -10.25
C ASP A 325 36.79 -20.63 -9.37
N CYS A 326 36.82 -21.81 -10.00
CA CYS A 326 36.78 -23.11 -9.33
C CYS A 326 37.75 -23.22 -8.13
N GLN A 327 37.17 -23.46 -6.95
CA GLN A 327 37.89 -23.75 -5.72
C GLN A 327 38.25 -25.22 -5.67
N SER A 328 39.44 -25.57 -6.16
CA SER A 328 39.83 -26.96 -6.34
C SER A 328 39.90 -27.76 -5.04
N THR A 329 39.44 -29.01 -5.10
CA THR A 329 39.33 -29.97 -4.00
C THR A 329 40.08 -31.26 -4.32
N THR A 330 39.99 -32.27 -3.43
CA THR A 330 40.32 -33.65 -3.78
C THR A 330 39.15 -34.29 -4.54
N GLY A 331 39.39 -35.41 -5.24
CA GLY A 331 38.34 -36.06 -6.01
C GLY A 331 37.18 -36.67 -5.20
N ASP A 332 37.24 -36.59 -3.87
CA ASP A 332 36.15 -36.97 -2.96
C ASP A 332 35.13 -35.84 -2.75
N TYR A 333 35.40 -34.64 -3.28
CA TYR A 333 34.50 -33.49 -3.23
C TYR A 333 34.46 -32.76 -4.56
N LEU A 334 33.29 -32.27 -4.97
CA LEU A 334 33.20 -31.27 -6.03
C LEU A 334 33.24 -29.88 -5.38
N GLY A 335 34.37 -29.20 -5.56
CA GLY A 335 34.62 -27.88 -4.99
C GLY A 335 33.64 -26.79 -5.45
N VAL A 336 33.56 -25.71 -4.68
CA VAL A 336 32.76 -24.52 -4.99
C VAL A 336 33.15 -23.99 -6.37
N HIS A 337 32.16 -23.72 -7.22
CA HIS A 337 32.34 -23.24 -8.59
C HIS A 337 33.15 -24.19 -9.50
N CYS A 338 33.37 -25.44 -9.09
CA CYS A 338 34.03 -26.44 -9.91
C CYS A 338 33.04 -27.26 -10.74
N SER A 339 33.57 -27.88 -11.79
CA SER A 339 32.83 -28.71 -12.72
C SER A 339 33.46 -30.10 -12.91
N ASP A 340 32.65 -31.14 -12.98
CA ASP A 340 33.07 -32.52 -13.24
C ASP A 340 32.40 -33.10 -14.51
N PRO A 341 33.14 -33.27 -15.62
CA PRO A 341 32.58 -33.84 -16.85
C PRO A 341 32.67 -35.38 -16.87
N TYR A 342 31.52 -36.04 -16.96
CA TYR A 342 31.42 -37.47 -17.28
C TYR A 342 31.05 -37.69 -18.75
N SER A 343 31.82 -38.52 -19.44
CA SER A 343 31.50 -38.94 -20.83
C SER A 343 30.26 -39.83 -20.87
N ALA A 344 29.61 -39.88 -22.04
CA ALA A 344 28.48 -40.78 -22.26
C ALA A 344 28.87 -42.24 -22.00
N SER A 345 30.12 -42.61 -22.29
CA SER A 345 30.61 -43.98 -22.06
C SER A 345 30.66 -44.38 -20.57
N LEU A 346 30.99 -43.43 -19.68
CA LEU A 346 30.99 -43.64 -18.23
C LEU A 346 29.55 -43.71 -17.70
N ASN A 347 28.68 -42.83 -18.20
CA ASN A 347 27.25 -42.81 -17.84
C ASN A 347 26.48 -44.01 -18.41
N GLY A 348 26.99 -44.70 -19.43
CA GLY A 348 26.43 -45.93 -19.99
C GLY A 348 27.07 -47.23 -19.46
N SER A 349 27.95 -47.15 -18.47
CA SER A 349 28.66 -48.32 -17.94
C SER A 349 27.77 -49.12 -16.99
N GLN A 350 27.27 -50.28 -17.44
CA GLN A 350 26.27 -51.07 -16.71
C GLN A 350 26.70 -51.46 -15.29
N SER A 351 27.99 -51.69 -15.06
CA SER A 351 28.51 -52.06 -13.73
C SER A 351 28.45 -50.91 -12.71
N ASN A 352 28.28 -49.67 -13.16
CA ASN A 352 28.19 -48.47 -12.32
C ASN A 352 26.80 -47.81 -12.39
N LEU A 353 25.83 -48.51 -12.96
CA LEU A 353 24.44 -48.08 -13.04
C LEU A 353 23.63 -48.79 -11.97
N GLY A 354 23.15 -48.02 -10.98
CA GLY A 354 22.29 -48.46 -9.91
C GLY A 354 20.81 -48.11 -10.16
N PRO A 355 19.87 -48.79 -9.51
CA PRO A 355 18.45 -48.66 -9.82
C PRO A 355 17.84 -47.35 -9.29
N ARG A 356 16.87 -46.80 -10.03
CA ARG A 356 16.08 -45.65 -9.57
C ARG A 356 15.24 -45.91 -8.33
N PHE A 357 14.85 -47.17 -8.13
CA PHE A 357 13.93 -47.58 -7.07
C PHE A 357 14.55 -47.61 -5.67
N ASP A 358 15.87 -47.49 -5.57
CA ASP A 358 16.61 -47.47 -4.30
C ASP A 358 16.76 -46.05 -3.72
N VAL A 359 16.51 -45.02 -4.53
CA VAL A 359 16.78 -43.63 -4.18
C VAL A 359 15.54 -42.99 -3.61
N ASN A 360 15.69 -42.34 -2.46
CA ASN A 360 14.75 -41.34 -1.99
C ASN A 360 15.16 -39.98 -2.58
N PRO A 361 14.47 -39.50 -3.63
CA PRO A 361 14.84 -38.28 -4.35
C PRO A 361 14.68 -36.99 -3.54
N ALA A 362 13.80 -36.97 -2.53
CA ALA A 362 13.56 -35.79 -1.72
C ALA A 362 14.67 -35.56 -0.68
N THR A 363 15.36 -36.62 -0.27
CA THR A 363 16.46 -36.57 0.71
C THR A 363 17.83 -36.89 0.10
N GLY A 364 17.86 -37.29 -1.17
CA GLY A 364 19.05 -37.80 -1.86
C GLY A 364 19.62 -39.12 -1.33
N GLN A 365 19.00 -39.70 -0.30
CA GLN A 365 19.50 -40.91 0.36
C GLN A 365 19.24 -42.17 -0.47
N PHE A 366 20.23 -43.07 -0.51
CA PHE A 366 20.12 -44.40 -1.09
C PHE A 366 20.99 -45.42 -0.32
N PRO A 367 20.69 -46.73 -0.39
CA PRO A 367 21.51 -47.77 0.21
C PRO A 367 22.88 -47.89 -0.49
N TYR A 368 23.94 -48.12 0.28
CA TYR A 368 25.26 -48.48 -0.25
C TYR A 368 25.81 -49.75 0.41
N PRO A 369 26.29 -50.75 -0.37
CA PRO A 369 26.16 -50.86 -1.82
C PRO A 369 24.68 -50.86 -2.27
N TYR A 370 24.41 -50.27 -3.43
CA TYR A 370 23.05 -50.26 -4.00
C TYR A 370 22.63 -51.66 -4.46
N THR A 371 21.33 -51.87 -4.67
CA THR A 371 20.80 -53.14 -5.18
C THR A 371 21.33 -53.37 -6.60
N ASP A 372 21.95 -54.52 -6.83
CA ASP A 372 22.58 -54.86 -8.11
C ASP A 372 21.94 -56.11 -8.76
N PRO A 373 20.77 -55.99 -9.42
CA PRO A 373 20.11 -57.11 -10.09
C PRO A 373 20.94 -57.63 -11.28
N PRO A 374 20.87 -58.93 -11.63
CA PRO A 374 21.64 -59.48 -12.75
C PRO A 374 21.44 -58.74 -14.07
N ILE A 375 22.52 -58.55 -14.83
CA ILE A 375 22.46 -58.06 -16.20
C ILE A 375 22.05 -59.21 -17.13
N HIS A 376 21.00 -59.00 -17.92
CA HIS A 376 20.47 -59.96 -18.88
C HIS A 376 20.84 -59.61 -20.33
N SER A 377 20.97 -58.31 -20.64
CA SER A 377 21.47 -57.81 -21.93
C SER A 377 22.70 -56.94 -21.73
N SER A 378 23.81 -57.29 -22.38
CA SER A 378 25.02 -56.45 -22.42
C SER A 378 24.84 -55.20 -23.29
N THR A 379 23.74 -55.09 -24.04
CA THR A 379 23.42 -53.98 -24.93
C THR A 379 22.44 -53.00 -24.30
N LEU A 380 21.34 -53.50 -23.73
CA LEU A 380 20.23 -52.66 -23.28
C LEU A 380 20.30 -52.30 -21.80
N ASP A 381 20.67 -53.25 -20.93
CA ASP A 381 20.27 -53.13 -19.53
C ASP A 381 20.83 -51.89 -18.84
N ARG A 382 19.99 -51.25 -18.03
CA ARG A 382 20.30 -50.07 -17.21
C ARG A 382 20.58 -48.77 -17.99
N ARG A 383 20.88 -48.84 -19.29
CA ARG A 383 21.12 -47.66 -20.14
C ARG A 383 19.83 -46.93 -20.47
N LEU A 384 19.93 -45.77 -21.12
CA LEU A 384 18.76 -45.05 -21.63
C LEU A 384 18.11 -45.88 -22.74
N GLN A 385 16.98 -46.51 -22.44
CA GLN A 385 16.24 -47.36 -23.38
C GLN A 385 15.11 -46.58 -24.03
N VAL A 386 15.04 -46.61 -25.36
CA VAL A 386 13.99 -45.96 -26.15
C VAL A 386 13.46 -46.96 -27.18
N ARG A 387 12.14 -47.09 -27.30
CA ARG A 387 11.54 -47.96 -28.32
C ARG A 387 11.83 -47.42 -29.72
N ASP A 388 12.15 -48.31 -30.64
CA ASP A 388 12.39 -47.99 -32.04
C ASP A 388 11.21 -47.30 -32.71
N ALA A 389 9.98 -47.66 -32.32
CA ALA A 389 8.76 -47.03 -32.82
C ALA A 389 8.66 -45.54 -32.44
N ASP A 390 9.25 -45.14 -31.33
CA ASP A 390 9.28 -43.74 -30.89
C ASP A 390 10.39 -42.93 -31.57
N LEU A 391 11.43 -43.61 -32.05
CA LEU A 391 12.54 -43.02 -32.81
C LEU A 391 12.26 -42.94 -34.30
N ASP A 392 11.43 -43.82 -34.87
CA ASP A 392 11.26 -43.91 -36.31
C ASP A 392 10.72 -42.60 -36.91
N PRO A 393 11.53 -41.86 -37.72
CA PRO A 393 11.08 -40.61 -38.32
C PRO A 393 9.91 -40.79 -39.29
N ALA A 394 9.72 -42.00 -39.83
CA ALA A 394 8.57 -42.30 -40.69
C ALA A 394 7.26 -42.35 -39.90
N LEU A 395 7.30 -42.79 -38.63
CA LEU A 395 6.16 -42.83 -37.72
C LEU A 395 5.97 -41.50 -36.98
N ASN A 396 7.03 -40.72 -36.83
CA ASN A 396 7.09 -39.51 -36.00
C ASN A 396 7.48 -38.27 -36.80
N GLN A 397 6.83 -38.08 -37.96
CA GLN A 397 7.04 -36.91 -38.79
C GLN A 397 6.72 -35.63 -38.01
N GLY A 398 7.61 -34.63 -38.09
CA GLY A 398 7.46 -33.37 -37.37
C GLY A 398 7.78 -33.42 -35.87
N ALA A 399 8.17 -34.58 -35.33
CA ALA A 399 8.53 -34.69 -33.92
C ALA A 399 9.87 -33.99 -33.62
N ARG A 400 9.94 -33.37 -32.45
CA ARG A 400 11.18 -32.85 -31.83
C ARG A 400 11.53 -33.72 -30.63
N TYR A 401 12.82 -33.88 -30.35
CA TYR A 401 13.29 -34.77 -29.30
C TYR A 401 14.23 -34.04 -28.36
N PHE A 402 14.16 -34.39 -27.08
CA PHE A 402 14.95 -33.77 -26.02
C PHE A 402 15.54 -34.86 -25.14
N VAL A 403 16.81 -34.72 -24.79
CA VAL A 403 17.44 -35.53 -23.74
C VAL A 403 17.60 -34.68 -22.50
N GLU A 404 17.49 -35.31 -21.34
CA GLU A 404 17.59 -34.66 -20.03
C GLU A 404 18.63 -35.38 -19.18
N GLY A 405 19.39 -34.62 -18.39
CA GLY A 405 20.19 -35.14 -17.28
C GLY A 405 19.62 -34.66 -15.95
N HIS A 406 19.70 -35.49 -14.91
CA HIS A 406 19.21 -35.14 -13.58
C HIS A 406 20.15 -35.71 -12.49
N TYR A 407 20.62 -34.85 -11.60
CA TYR A 407 21.44 -35.21 -10.44
C TYR A 407 20.61 -35.27 -9.16
N ILE A 408 20.86 -36.27 -8.33
CA ILE A 408 20.35 -36.34 -6.95
C ILE A 408 21.53 -36.62 -6.04
N THR A 409 21.69 -35.84 -4.97
CA THR A 409 22.71 -36.06 -3.93
C THR A 409 22.19 -35.69 -2.54
N PRO A 410 22.63 -36.37 -1.46
CA PRO A 410 22.12 -36.12 -0.12
C PRO A 410 22.33 -34.71 0.45
N ASP A 411 23.40 -34.04 0.04
CA ASP A 411 23.87 -32.76 0.58
C ASP A 411 23.37 -31.53 -0.20
N ASP A 412 22.67 -31.78 -1.30
CA ASP A 412 21.91 -30.82 -2.10
C ASP A 412 20.38 -31.02 -1.91
N ALA A 413 19.99 -31.96 -1.07
CA ALA A 413 18.58 -32.25 -0.80
C ALA A 413 17.89 -31.06 -0.11
N GLY A 414 16.77 -30.60 -0.67
CA GLY A 414 16.02 -29.44 -0.17
C GLY A 414 15.66 -28.45 -1.28
N PRO A 415 15.66 -27.14 -1.01
CA PRO A 415 15.38 -26.11 -2.02
C PRO A 415 16.34 -26.12 -3.21
N ASN A 416 17.59 -26.55 -2.99
CA ASN A 416 18.62 -26.54 -4.03
C ASN A 416 18.42 -27.66 -5.05
N ALA A 417 18.00 -28.86 -4.61
CA ALA A 417 17.60 -29.98 -5.48
C ALA A 417 16.54 -29.70 -6.57
N LEU A 418 16.00 -28.49 -6.65
CA LEU A 418 14.96 -28.08 -7.59
C LEU A 418 15.50 -27.62 -8.95
N ASN A 419 16.80 -27.35 -9.08
CA ASN A 419 17.47 -26.95 -10.33
C ASN A 419 18.41 -28.03 -10.90
N ASN A 420 18.37 -29.26 -10.39
CA ASN A 420 19.36 -30.30 -10.71
C ASN A 420 19.24 -30.91 -12.12
N PHE A 421 18.43 -30.28 -12.96
CA PHE A 421 18.09 -30.73 -14.30
C PHE A 421 18.80 -29.92 -15.36
N ALA A 422 18.94 -30.52 -16.53
CA ALA A 422 19.13 -29.79 -17.77
C ALA A 422 18.58 -30.62 -18.91
N TYR A 423 18.13 -29.95 -19.97
CA TYR A 423 17.73 -30.61 -21.20
C TYR A 423 18.44 -30.03 -22.43
N ARG A 424 18.52 -30.84 -23.48
CA ARG A 424 19.07 -30.43 -24.77
C ARG A 424 18.33 -31.10 -25.91
N GLU A 425 18.08 -30.33 -26.97
CA GLU A 425 17.43 -30.84 -28.15
C GLU A 425 18.36 -31.76 -28.96
N VAL A 426 17.82 -32.90 -29.38
CA VAL A 426 18.47 -33.86 -30.27
C VAL A 426 17.59 -34.08 -31.50
N ARG A 427 18.24 -34.39 -32.62
CA ARG A 427 17.56 -34.94 -33.79
C ARG A 427 17.75 -36.45 -33.82
N VAL A 428 16.70 -37.16 -34.24
CA VAL A 428 16.81 -38.60 -34.54
C VAL A 428 17.20 -38.78 -36.00
N THR A 429 18.15 -39.66 -36.27
CA THR A 429 18.58 -40.05 -37.61
C THR A 429 18.52 -41.57 -37.78
N GLY A 430 18.66 -42.04 -39.03
CA GLY A 430 18.65 -43.46 -39.35
C GLY A 430 17.26 -44.02 -39.70
N SER A 431 17.21 -45.34 -39.94
CA SER A 431 15.98 -46.06 -40.32
C SER A 431 16.11 -47.56 -40.07
N GLY A 432 14.99 -48.29 -40.05
CA GLY A 432 14.97 -49.76 -40.03
C GLY A 432 15.67 -50.39 -38.82
N GLY A 433 15.44 -49.85 -37.62
CA GLY A 433 16.05 -50.31 -36.36
C GLY A 433 17.52 -49.90 -36.17
N ARG A 434 18.03 -49.00 -37.02
CA ARG A 434 19.36 -48.38 -36.89
C ARG A 434 19.20 -46.89 -36.63
N PHE A 435 18.49 -46.56 -35.56
CA PHE A 435 18.28 -45.18 -35.14
C PHE A 435 19.46 -44.66 -34.34
N ASP A 436 19.79 -43.39 -34.55
CA ASP A 436 20.80 -42.66 -33.78
C ASP A 436 20.25 -41.31 -33.34
N ILE A 437 20.86 -40.69 -32.33
CA ILE A 437 20.52 -39.33 -31.88
C ILE A 437 21.75 -38.44 -31.89
N GLU A 438 21.56 -37.20 -32.31
CA GLU A 438 22.63 -36.21 -32.40
C GLU A 438 22.13 -34.88 -31.87
N PHE A 439 22.96 -34.16 -31.11
CA PHE A 439 22.60 -32.80 -30.70
C PHE A 439 22.34 -31.90 -31.90
N VAL A 440 21.27 -31.10 -31.81
CA VAL A 440 20.96 -30.14 -32.87
C VAL A 440 22.05 -29.06 -32.92
N PRO A 441 22.74 -28.86 -34.07
CA PRO A 441 23.80 -27.87 -34.18
C PRO A 441 23.29 -26.46 -33.86
N GLY A 442 24.05 -25.72 -33.06
CA GLY A 442 23.69 -24.37 -32.63
C GLY A 442 22.67 -24.30 -31.48
N VAL A 443 22.10 -25.44 -31.06
CA VAL A 443 21.22 -25.51 -29.89
C VAL A 443 22.03 -26.01 -28.69
N GLY A 444 22.16 -25.14 -27.68
CA GLY A 444 22.88 -25.43 -26.44
C GLY A 444 22.03 -26.19 -25.43
N THR A 445 22.66 -26.61 -24.34
CA THR A 445 21.97 -27.15 -23.16
C THR A 445 21.20 -26.02 -22.47
N VAL A 446 19.93 -26.26 -22.17
CA VAL A 446 19.14 -25.45 -21.24
C VAL A 446 19.38 -26.01 -19.84
N ARG A 447 20.07 -25.24 -19.02
CA ARG A 447 20.49 -25.60 -17.66
C ARG A 447 19.38 -25.26 -16.67
N GLU A 448 19.38 -25.92 -15.53
CA GLU A 448 18.53 -25.66 -14.36
C GLU A 448 17.02 -25.96 -14.58
N ASP A 449 16.59 -26.20 -15.83
CA ASP A 449 15.22 -26.58 -16.18
C ASP A 449 15.09 -28.07 -16.53
N ALA A 450 13.96 -28.67 -16.13
CA ALA A 450 13.53 -29.98 -16.62
C ALA A 450 13.06 -29.93 -18.08
N ALA A 451 13.13 -31.05 -18.79
CA ALA A 451 12.75 -31.12 -20.21
C ALA A 451 11.27 -30.77 -20.46
N LEU A 452 10.39 -30.86 -19.47
CA LEU A 452 9.01 -30.38 -19.56
C LEU A 452 8.94 -28.91 -20.05
N PHE A 453 9.90 -28.07 -19.67
CA PHE A 453 9.99 -26.67 -20.10
C PHE A 453 10.30 -26.52 -21.60
N ALA A 454 10.87 -27.55 -22.23
CA ALA A 454 11.02 -27.60 -23.67
C ALA A 454 9.67 -27.53 -24.38
N TRP A 455 8.60 -28.11 -23.81
CA TRP A 455 7.27 -28.03 -24.41
C TRP A 455 6.80 -26.58 -24.53
N ARG A 456 6.93 -25.79 -23.46
CA ARG A 456 6.62 -24.35 -23.47
C ARG A 456 7.55 -23.55 -24.38
N ALA A 457 8.83 -23.91 -24.43
CA ALA A 457 9.79 -23.25 -25.32
C ALA A 457 9.44 -23.46 -26.81
N VAL A 458 8.84 -24.60 -27.17
CA VAL A 458 8.34 -24.86 -28.53
C VAL A 458 6.96 -24.26 -28.76
N ASP A 459 6.07 -24.33 -27.77
CA ASP A 459 4.69 -23.89 -27.83
C ASP A 459 4.40 -22.95 -26.64
N PRO A 460 4.51 -21.63 -26.85
CA PRO A 460 4.34 -20.64 -25.78
C PRO A 460 2.95 -20.63 -25.13
N GLN A 461 1.95 -21.31 -25.71
CA GLN A 461 0.61 -21.44 -25.13
C GLN A 461 0.54 -22.52 -24.04
N VAL A 462 1.59 -23.32 -23.88
CA VAL A 462 1.67 -24.31 -22.81
C VAL A 462 1.89 -23.60 -21.49
N VAL A 463 1.01 -23.86 -20.53
CA VAL A 463 1.15 -23.38 -19.16
C VAL A 463 1.84 -24.47 -18.34
N ILE A 464 2.82 -24.08 -17.54
CA ILE A 464 3.46 -24.96 -16.56
C ILE A 464 3.16 -24.40 -15.18
N THR A 465 2.67 -25.24 -14.27
CA THR A 465 2.40 -24.92 -12.87
C THR A 465 2.79 -26.11 -12.00
N GLY A 466 3.02 -25.91 -10.71
CA GLY A 466 3.51 -26.98 -9.85
C GLY A 466 3.06 -26.85 -8.41
N GLY A 467 3.37 -27.87 -7.62
CA GLY A 467 3.07 -27.87 -6.19
C GLY A 467 4.01 -28.77 -5.40
N ALA A 468 4.45 -28.28 -4.23
CA ALA A 468 5.31 -29.01 -3.31
C ALA A 468 4.49 -29.91 -2.39
N VAL A 469 4.96 -31.13 -2.19
CA VAL A 469 4.43 -32.02 -1.16
C VAL A 469 5.09 -31.64 0.17
N PRO A 470 4.32 -31.28 1.21
CA PRO A 470 4.89 -30.84 2.48
C PRO A 470 5.88 -31.86 3.08
N GLY A 471 7.12 -31.42 3.29
CA GLY A 471 8.20 -32.24 3.85
C GLY A 471 8.74 -33.32 2.91
N ASP A 472 8.49 -33.22 1.61
CA ASP A 472 8.98 -34.12 0.57
C ASP A 472 9.36 -33.31 -0.68
N GLY A 473 9.22 -33.86 -1.89
CA GLY A 473 9.56 -33.19 -3.14
C GLY A 473 8.36 -32.58 -3.87
N THR A 474 8.53 -32.35 -5.16
CA THR A 474 7.67 -31.46 -5.94
C THR A 474 7.23 -32.05 -7.26
N PHE A 475 6.04 -31.65 -7.71
CA PHE A 475 5.48 -31.98 -9.02
C PHE A 475 5.31 -30.73 -9.89
N ASP A 476 5.38 -30.92 -11.21
CA ASP A 476 4.96 -29.97 -12.23
C ASP A 476 3.90 -30.56 -13.13
N ILE A 477 3.01 -29.70 -13.62
CA ILE A 477 1.97 -29.97 -14.61
C ILE A 477 2.17 -28.98 -15.75
N GLY A 478 2.63 -29.48 -16.89
CA GLY A 478 2.49 -28.80 -18.17
C GLY A 478 1.12 -29.10 -18.76
N TYR A 479 0.41 -28.11 -19.27
CA TYR A 479 -0.87 -28.34 -19.93
C TYR A 479 -1.17 -27.34 -21.04
N LYS A 480 -2.00 -27.77 -21.97
CA LYS A 480 -2.58 -26.94 -23.03
C LYS A 480 -4.01 -27.39 -23.31
N VAL A 481 -4.90 -26.42 -23.48
CA VAL A 481 -6.27 -26.66 -23.93
C VAL A 481 -6.43 -26.11 -25.35
N THR A 482 -6.94 -26.92 -26.27
CA THR A 482 -7.11 -26.57 -27.68
C THR A 482 -8.58 -26.68 -28.08
N ASP A 483 -9.14 -25.64 -28.70
CA ASP A 483 -10.48 -25.71 -29.29
C ASP A 483 -10.44 -26.57 -30.57
N ASN A 484 -11.26 -27.62 -30.63
CA ASN A 484 -11.35 -28.51 -31.79
C ASN A 484 -12.19 -27.90 -32.94
N GLY A 485 -12.82 -26.73 -32.72
CA GLY A 485 -13.64 -26.03 -33.71
C GLY A 485 -15.02 -26.66 -33.95
N ASN A 486 -15.40 -27.65 -33.14
CA ASN A 486 -16.65 -28.40 -33.25
C ASN A 486 -17.50 -28.32 -31.96
N GLY A 487 -17.17 -27.39 -31.05
CA GLY A 487 -17.81 -27.26 -29.74
C GLY A 487 -17.28 -28.22 -28.68
N THR A 488 -16.16 -28.90 -28.93
CA THR A 488 -15.38 -29.61 -27.91
C THR A 488 -13.97 -29.04 -27.80
N TRP A 489 -13.35 -29.25 -26.64
CA TRP A 489 -11.99 -28.82 -26.34
C TRP A 489 -11.15 -30.04 -26.00
N HIS A 490 -9.94 -30.07 -26.55
CA HIS A 490 -8.91 -31.04 -26.23
C HIS A 490 -8.09 -30.55 -25.04
N TYR A 491 -8.07 -31.32 -23.96
CA TYR A 491 -7.26 -31.07 -22.77
C TYR A 491 -6.07 -32.04 -22.79
N GLU A 492 -4.84 -31.50 -22.84
CA GLU A 492 -3.60 -32.29 -22.83
C GLU A 492 -2.75 -31.87 -21.61
N TYR A 493 -2.32 -32.85 -20.81
CA TYR A 493 -1.53 -32.66 -19.60
C TYR A 493 -0.29 -33.55 -19.62
N ALA A 494 0.82 -33.03 -19.11
CA ALA A 494 2.05 -33.76 -18.81
C ALA A 494 2.44 -33.47 -17.37
N VAL A 495 2.34 -34.48 -16.49
CA VAL A 495 2.66 -34.35 -15.07
C VAL A 495 4.04 -34.93 -14.80
N HIS A 496 4.98 -34.07 -14.44
CA HIS A 496 6.34 -34.43 -14.05
C HIS A 496 6.44 -34.54 -12.54
N ASN A 497 6.88 -35.68 -12.02
CA ASN A 497 7.37 -35.75 -10.66
C ASN A 497 8.86 -35.43 -10.67
N LEU A 498 9.28 -34.29 -10.13
CA LEU A 498 10.69 -33.90 -10.15
C LEU A 498 11.46 -34.77 -9.16
N ASN A 499 11.09 -34.68 -7.88
CA ASN A 499 11.84 -35.27 -6.78
C ASN A 499 10.97 -35.73 -5.58
N SER A 500 9.65 -35.86 -5.73
CA SER A 500 8.79 -36.37 -4.65
C SER A 500 8.95 -37.87 -4.49
N ASP A 501 9.47 -38.30 -3.33
CA ASP A 501 9.52 -39.72 -2.94
C ASP A 501 8.11 -40.27 -2.69
N ARG A 502 7.16 -39.39 -2.33
CA ARG A 502 5.79 -39.76 -1.97
C ARG A 502 5.01 -40.39 -3.12
N ALA A 503 5.41 -40.18 -4.37
CA ALA A 503 4.71 -40.83 -5.47
C ALA A 503 3.42 -40.08 -5.84
N ALA A 504 2.91 -40.17 -7.07
CA ALA A 504 1.48 -39.98 -7.32
C ALA A 504 0.84 -41.27 -7.86
N ARG A 505 -0.38 -41.56 -7.41
CA ARG A 505 -1.16 -42.75 -7.83
C ARG A 505 -2.42 -42.43 -8.61
N SER A 506 -2.83 -41.16 -8.60
CA SER A 506 -4.01 -40.72 -9.32
C SER A 506 -3.86 -39.28 -9.76
N PHE A 507 -4.47 -38.95 -10.88
CA PHE A 507 -4.63 -37.60 -11.39
C PHE A 507 -6.10 -37.38 -11.70
N SER A 508 -6.66 -36.27 -11.22
CA SER A 508 -8.08 -35.98 -11.32
C SER A 508 -8.30 -34.56 -11.83
N ILE A 509 -9.13 -34.42 -12.86
CA ILE A 509 -9.59 -33.14 -13.40
C ILE A 509 -11.09 -33.00 -13.11
N PRO A 510 -11.53 -31.94 -12.41
CA PRO A 510 -12.94 -31.74 -12.12
C PRO A 510 -13.75 -31.55 -13.40
N LEU A 511 -14.98 -32.06 -13.38
CA LEU A 511 -15.94 -31.94 -14.45
C LEU A 511 -17.22 -31.29 -13.93
N PRO A 512 -17.80 -30.38 -14.69
CA PRO A 512 -19.07 -29.79 -14.30
C PRO A 512 -20.24 -30.74 -14.57
N PRO A 513 -21.40 -30.49 -13.93
CA PRO A 513 -22.59 -31.29 -14.15
C PRO A 513 -22.96 -31.39 -15.63
N GLY A 514 -23.16 -32.62 -16.11
CA GLY A 514 -23.58 -32.89 -17.49
C GLY A 514 -22.49 -32.74 -18.56
N ALA A 515 -21.21 -32.58 -18.18
CA ALA A 515 -20.11 -32.65 -19.14
C ALA A 515 -20.04 -34.03 -19.81
N THR A 516 -19.81 -34.01 -21.12
CA THR A 516 -19.52 -35.18 -21.94
C THR A 516 -18.02 -35.24 -22.16
N VAL A 517 -17.42 -36.37 -21.81
CA VAL A 517 -15.98 -36.63 -21.99
C VAL A 517 -15.77 -37.77 -22.96
N THR A 518 -14.85 -37.59 -23.90
CA THR A 518 -14.46 -38.59 -24.91
C THR A 518 -12.95 -38.58 -25.10
N ASN A 519 -12.43 -39.46 -25.97
CA ASN A 519 -11.00 -39.49 -26.35
C ASN A 519 -10.03 -39.52 -25.15
N ILE A 520 -10.41 -40.24 -24.09
CA ILE A 520 -9.61 -40.32 -22.88
C ILE A 520 -8.36 -41.15 -23.17
N GLY A 521 -7.19 -40.58 -22.91
CA GLY A 521 -5.89 -41.21 -23.13
C GLY A 521 -4.98 -41.10 -21.91
N PHE A 522 -4.02 -42.00 -21.87
CA PHE A 522 -2.96 -42.09 -20.89
C PHE A 522 -1.67 -42.50 -21.60
N HIS A 523 -0.51 -42.05 -21.10
CA HIS A 523 0.79 -42.54 -21.50
C HIS A 523 1.78 -42.39 -20.33
N ASP A 524 2.62 -43.38 -20.12
CA ASP A 524 3.71 -43.41 -19.15
C ASP A 524 5.00 -43.94 -19.79
N VAL A 525 6.08 -43.95 -19.01
CA VAL A 525 7.39 -44.47 -19.44
C VAL A 525 7.56 -45.93 -18.99
N ASP A 526 8.19 -46.73 -19.84
CA ASP A 526 8.48 -48.13 -19.52
C ASP A 526 9.53 -48.30 -18.42
N TYR A 527 9.18 -49.08 -17.39
CA TYR A 527 10.17 -49.65 -16.49
C TYR A 527 10.87 -50.84 -17.14
N HIS A 528 12.21 -50.89 -17.04
CA HIS A 528 13.02 -51.90 -17.71
C HIS A 528 14.12 -52.48 -16.81
N SER A 529 14.88 -53.43 -17.35
CA SER A 529 16.07 -54.02 -16.73
C SER A 529 15.84 -54.69 -15.37
N GLY A 530 14.67 -55.29 -15.19
CA GLY A 530 14.31 -55.99 -13.94
C GLY A 530 13.84 -55.08 -12.82
N SER A 531 13.41 -53.84 -13.13
CA SER A 531 12.65 -53.01 -12.20
C SER A 531 11.47 -53.80 -11.60
N PRO A 532 11.22 -53.71 -10.28
CA PRO A 532 10.13 -54.44 -9.64
C PRO A 532 8.76 -53.81 -9.90
N TYR A 533 8.71 -52.62 -10.51
CA TYR A 533 7.49 -51.85 -10.69
C TYR A 533 6.60 -52.43 -11.80
N ASP A 534 5.31 -52.52 -11.51
CA ASP A 534 4.25 -52.86 -12.45
C ASP A 534 4.12 -51.73 -13.49
N GLY A 535 4.22 -52.08 -14.77
CA GLY A 535 4.04 -51.16 -15.90
C GLY A 535 2.61 -51.15 -16.45
N THR A 536 1.62 -51.64 -15.68
CA THR A 536 0.21 -51.59 -16.11
C THR A 536 -0.29 -50.14 -16.14
N ASP A 537 -0.73 -49.69 -17.31
CA ASP A 537 -1.33 -48.36 -17.55
C ASP A 537 -2.45 -48.02 -16.55
N TRP A 538 -2.58 -46.72 -16.26
CA TRP A 538 -3.65 -46.25 -15.37
C TRP A 538 -5.00 -46.39 -16.03
N THR A 539 -5.98 -46.83 -15.24
CA THR A 539 -7.36 -46.89 -15.72
C THR A 539 -7.99 -45.52 -15.55
N ALA A 540 -8.59 -45.02 -16.62
CA ALA A 540 -9.36 -43.79 -16.58
C ALA A 540 -10.83 -44.09 -16.30
N GLN A 541 -11.47 -43.26 -15.47
CA GLN A 541 -12.90 -43.32 -15.17
C GLN A 541 -13.49 -41.91 -15.09
N VAL A 542 -14.74 -41.78 -15.55
CA VAL A 542 -15.53 -40.57 -15.36
C VAL A 542 -16.52 -40.85 -14.23
N ALA A 543 -16.24 -40.36 -13.04
CA ALA A 543 -17.03 -40.63 -11.84
C ALA A 543 -16.92 -39.48 -10.85
N GLY A 544 -17.97 -39.25 -10.05
CA GLY A 544 -17.93 -38.27 -8.96
C GLY A 544 -17.74 -36.81 -9.39
N GLY A 545 -18.05 -36.46 -10.65
CA GLY A 545 -17.83 -35.11 -11.18
C GLY A 545 -16.37 -34.83 -11.54
N ALA A 546 -15.62 -35.84 -11.99
CA ALA A 546 -14.26 -35.70 -12.48
C ALA A 546 -13.90 -36.77 -13.53
N VAL A 547 -12.88 -36.49 -14.34
CA VAL A 547 -12.10 -37.54 -15.02
C VAL A 547 -10.94 -37.91 -14.10
N VAL A 548 -10.82 -39.18 -13.76
CA VAL A 548 -9.79 -39.69 -12.84
C VAL A 548 -9.03 -40.81 -13.52
N TRP A 549 -7.71 -40.70 -13.57
CA TRP A 549 -6.81 -41.81 -13.86
C TRP A 549 -6.22 -42.28 -12.55
N GLU A 550 -6.20 -43.59 -12.31
CA GLU A 550 -5.59 -44.14 -11.10
C GLU A 550 -4.96 -45.51 -11.31
N THR A 551 -4.00 -45.80 -10.43
CA THR A 551 -3.45 -47.13 -10.20
C THR A 551 -3.82 -47.66 -8.81
N ARG A 552 -3.36 -48.87 -8.47
CA ARG A 552 -3.60 -49.48 -7.14
C ARG A 552 -3.01 -48.63 -6.02
N THR A 553 -3.56 -48.77 -4.81
CA THR A 553 -3.03 -48.08 -3.63
C THR A 553 -1.71 -48.70 -3.18
N TYR A 554 -0.88 -47.94 -2.46
CA TYR A 554 0.37 -48.47 -1.90
C TYR A 554 0.16 -49.68 -0.97
N ALA A 555 -0.94 -49.71 -0.24
CA ALA A 555 -1.28 -50.83 0.63
C ALA A 555 -1.70 -52.09 -0.14
N GLN A 556 -2.24 -51.94 -1.34
CA GLN A 556 -2.59 -53.06 -2.22
C GLN A 556 -1.35 -53.59 -2.94
N ASP A 557 -0.51 -52.69 -3.43
CA ASP A 557 0.66 -53.03 -4.23
C ASP A 557 1.70 -51.90 -4.16
N PRO A 558 2.80 -52.05 -3.39
CA PRO A 558 3.85 -51.02 -3.31
C PRO A 558 4.63 -50.86 -4.62
N ASN A 559 4.52 -51.84 -5.53
CA ASN A 559 5.13 -51.82 -6.85
C ASN A 559 4.17 -51.37 -7.94
N ALA A 560 2.95 -50.93 -7.61
CA ALA A 560 2.01 -50.39 -8.60
C ALA A 560 2.64 -49.28 -9.44
N ASN A 561 2.04 -49.00 -10.60
CA ASN A 561 2.54 -48.04 -11.57
C ASN A 561 2.43 -46.56 -11.11
N ALA A 562 2.91 -46.19 -9.92
CA ALA A 562 2.91 -44.79 -9.49
C ALA A 562 3.80 -43.91 -10.37
N LEU A 563 3.40 -42.65 -10.57
CA LEU A 563 4.19 -41.57 -11.19
C LEU A 563 5.38 -41.24 -10.28
N ARG A 564 6.53 -41.85 -10.53
CA ARG A 564 7.75 -41.77 -9.71
C ARG A 564 8.66 -40.64 -10.14
N TRP A 565 9.62 -40.30 -9.30
CA TRP A 565 10.51 -39.17 -9.53
C TRP A 565 11.27 -39.28 -10.85
N SER A 566 11.56 -38.11 -11.42
CA SER A 566 12.17 -37.94 -12.75
C SER A 566 11.42 -38.68 -13.86
N THR A 567 10.10 -38.86 -13.71
CA THR A 567 9.22 -39.38 -14.77
C THR A 567 8.03 -38.47 -15.05
N VAL A 568 7.56 -38.49 -16.30
CA VAL A 568 6.43 -37.71 -16.80
C VAL A 568 5.32 -38.63 -17.29
N TYR A 569 4.11 -38.48 -16.76
CA TYR A 569 2.93 -39.19 -17.23
C TYR A 569 1.99 -38.21 -17.92
N ASN A 570 1.38 -38.64 -19.03
CA ASN A 570 0.49 -37.83 -19.83
C ASN A 570 -0.96 -38.25 -19.67
N PHE A 571 -1.83 -37.26 -19.65
CA PHE A 571 -3.27 -37.42 -19.50
C PHE A 571 -3.97 -36.55 -20.51
N ARG A 572 -5.02 -37.07 -21.15
CA ARG A 572 -5.73 -36.32 -22.19
C ARG A 572 -7.17 -36.74 -22.32
N PHE A 573 -8.02 -35.82 -22.75
CA PHE A 573 -9.41 -36.09 -23.10
C PHE A 573 -10.00 -34.93 -23.91
N ASP A 574 -11.09 -35.21 -24.60
CA ASP A 574 -11.93 -34.18 -25.21
C ASP A 574 -13.19 -33.97 -24.37
N CYS A 575 -13.59 -32.72 -24.15
CA CYS A 575 -14.79 -32.38 -23.41
C CYS A 575 -15.65 -31.35 -24.14
N ASP A 576 -16.96 -31.44 -24.00
CA ASP A 576 -17.97 -30.48 -24.51
C ASP A 576 -18.11 -29.22 -23.63
N ARG A 577 -17.08 -28.90 -22.84
CA ARG A 577 -17.02 -27.73 -21.97
C ARG A 577 -15.73 -26.97 -22.22
N ALA A 578 -15.88 -25.65 -22.35
CA ALA A 578 -14.78 -24.73 -22.54
C ALA A 578 -13.84 -24.73 -21.32
N PRO A 579 -12.56 -24.36 -21.51
CA PRO A 579 -11.63 -24.23 -20.39
C PRO A 579 -12.06 -23.12 -19.45
N GLY A 580 -11.89 -23.37 -18.15
CA GLY A 580 -11.99 -22.40 -17.07
C GLY A 580 -10.96 -22.72 -15.99
N ASP A 581 -10.97 -21.93 -14.92
CA ASP A 581 -10.03 -22.11 -13.83
C ASP A 581 -10.52 -23.17 -12.84
N GLY A 582 -9.59 -24.00 -12.35
CA GLY A 582 -9.92 -25.04 -11.38
C GLY A 582 -8.70 -25.79 -10.89
N ASP A 583 -8.92 -26.69 -9.93
CA ASP A 583 -7.82 -27.40 -9.29
C ASP A 583 -7.74 -28.82 -9.84
N ALA A 584 -6.58 -29.17 -10.40
CA ALA A 584 -6.23 -30.56 -10.65
C ALA A 584 -5.77 -31.21 -9.34
N VAL A 585 -6.14 -32.47 -9.12
CA VAL A 585 -5.82 -33.18 -7.87
C VAL A 585 -4.92 -34.38 -8.15
N LEU A 586 -3.71 -34.36 -7.57
CA LEU A 586 -2.81 -35.50 -7.51
C LEU A 586 -3.04 -36.27 -6.22
N GLY A 587 -3.45 -37.53 -6.32
CA GLY A 587 -3.51 -38.42 -5.16
C GLY A 587 -2.13 -39.00 -4.89
N LEU A 588 -1.57 -38.77 -3.71
CA LEU A 588 -0.23 -39.24 -3.36
C LEU A 588 -0.23 -40.75 -3.13
N PHE A 589 0.82 -41.43 -3.59
CA PHE A 589 0.87 -42.90 -3.60
C PHE A 589 1.23 -43.47 -2.24
N LYS A 590 2.43 -43.16 -1.74
CA LYS A 590 2.86 -43.61 -0.43
C LYS A 590 2.04 -42.87 0.66
N PRO A 591 1.89 -43.37 1.91
CA PRO A 591 1.06 -42.73 2.97
C PRO A 591 1.76 -41.60 3.75
N GLY A 592 1.12 -40.45 3.98
CA GLY A 592 1.76 -39.27 4.61
C GLY A 592 0.75 -38.27 5.20
N ALA A 593 1.23 -37.11 5.66
CA ALA A 593 0.40 -36.11 6.36
C ALA A 593 -0.75 -35.58 5.50
N VAL A 594 -0.50 -35.36 4.21
CA VAL A 594 -1.52 -35.04 3.21
C VAL A 594 -1.72 -36.22 2.26
N PRO A 595 -2.97 -36.60 1.93
CA PRO A 595 -3.23 -37.72 1.02
C PRO A 595 -3.22 -37.31 -0.46
N SER A 596 -3.29 -36.00 -0.74
CA SER A 596 -3.38 -35.45 -2.08
C SER A 596 -2.83 -34.02 -2.12
N LEU A 597 -2.49 -33.58 -3.33
CA LEU A 597 -2.04 -32.23 -3.64
C LEU A 597 -3.00 -31.62 -4.68
N ALA A 598 -3.56 -30.46 -4.37
CA ALA A 598 -4.38 -29.67 -5.30
C ALA A 598 -3.48 -28.62 -5.97
N ILE A 599 -3.51 -28.54 -7.30
CA ILE A 599 -2.72 -27.61 -8.09
C ILE A 599 -3.67 -26.81 -8.97
N ARG A 600 -3.67 -25.48 -8.78
CA ARG A 600 -4.52 -24.55 -9.54
C ARG A 600 -4.06 -24.48 -10.99
N LEU A 601 -4.99 -24.73 -11.91
CA LEU A 601 -4.81 -24.56 -13.35
C LEU A 601 -5.70 -23.40 -13.83
N ALA A 602 -5.09 -22.38 -14.43
CA ALA A 602 -5.80 -21.26 -15.05
C ALA A 602 -6.23 -21.66 -16.47
N ALA A 603 -7.52 -21.53 -16.79
CA ALA A 603 -8.10 -22.03 -18.04
C ALA A 603 -7.67 -23.47 -18.40
N GLY A 604 -7.49 -24.32 -17.37
CA GLY A 604 -6.90 -25.65 -17.50
C GLY A 604 -7.85 -26.79 -17.14
N VAL A 605 -9.10 -26.51 -16.78
CA VAL A 605 -10.12 -27.54 -16.49
C VAL A 605 -11.43 -27.23 -17.23
N PRO A 606 -12.30 -28.23 -17.46
CA PRO A 606 -13.67 -28.01 -17.96
C PRO A 606 -14.52 -27.09 -17.07
N ASP A 607 -14.98 -25.97 -17.60
CA ASP A 607 -15.73 -24.95 -16.85
C ASP A 607 -17.18 -25.35 -16.54
N ALA A 608 -17.60 -25.08 -15.30
CA ALA A 608 -18.95 -25.31 -14.78
C ALA A 608 -20.03 -24.34 -15.24
N SER A 609 -19.66 -23.24 -15.87
CA SER A 609 -20.64 -22.27 -16.35
C SER A 609 -21.49 -22.76 -17.54
N GLY A 610 -21.09 -23.85 -18.23
CA GLY A 610 -21.84 -24.39 -19.37
C GLY A 610 -22.00 -23.42 -20.54
N GLY A 611 -21.29 -22.29 -20.52
CA GLY A 611 -21.17 -21.40 -21.66
C GLY A 611 -20.19 -22.02 -22.64
N GLY A 612 -20.71 -22.57 -23.75
CA GLY A 612 -19.88 -22.65 -24.96
C GLY A 612 -19.24 -21.28 -25.14
N GLY A 613 -17.92 -21.25 -25.39
CA GLY A 613 -17.14 -20.02 -25.42
C GLY A 613 -17.99 -18.90 -25.97
N SER A 614 -18.33 -17.94 -25.10
CA SER A 614 -18.82 -16.68 -25.63
C SER A 614 -17.77 -16.27 -26.66
N PRO A 615 -18.17 -15.83 -27.87
CA PRO A 615 -17.20 -15.19 -28.76
C PRO A 615 -16.43 -14.22 -27.87
N THR A 616 -15.09 -14.20 -27.96
CA THR A 616 -14.27 -13.19 -27.27
C THR A 616 -15.09 -11.92 -27.27
N ASP A 617 -15.59 -11.53 -26.09
CA ASP A 617 -16.52 -10.43 -26.07
C ASP A 617 -15.73 -9.26 -26.62
N THR A 618 -16.25 -8.66 -27.68
CA THR A 618 -15.60 -7.58 -28.42
C THR A 618 -16.50 -6.36 -28.47
N THR A 619 -17.68 -6.46 -27.84
CA THR A 619 -18.65 -5.38 -27.80
C THR A 619 -18.48 -4.70 -26.46
N PRO A 620 -18.09 -3.41 -26.44
CA PRO A 620 -18.04 -2.67 -25.19
C PRO A 620 -19.40 -2.57 -24.50
N PRO A 621 -19.43 -2.42 -23.16
CA PRO A 621 -20.66 -2.15 -22.43
C PRO A 621 -21.46 -0.98 -22.98
N THR A 622 -22.79 -1.08 -22.92
CA THR A 622 -23.68 0.07 -23.11
C THR A 622 -23.88 0.78 -21.77
N PHE A 623 -23.37 1.99 -21.66
CA PHE A 623 -23.40 2.78 -20.43
C PHE A 623 -23.84 4.22 -20.68
N ALA A 624 -24.68 4.76 -19.80
CA ALA A 624 -25.18 6.14 -19.91
C ALA A 624 -24.19 7.20 -19.39
N GLY A 625 -23.14 6.76 -18.68
CA GLY A 625 -22.14 7.63 -18.08
C GLY A 625 -22.49 8.03 -16.65
N ALA A 626 -21.67 8.92 -16.09
CA ALA A 626 -21.94 9.53 -14.79
C ALA A 626 -23.25 10.33 -14.82
N SER A 627 -24.06 10.19 -13.76
CA SER A 627 -25.34 10.89 -13.62
C SER A 627 -25.34 11.97 -12.54
N GLY A 628 -24.35 11.94 -11.63
CA GLY A 628 -24.22 12.94 -10.59
C GLY A 628 -22.81 12.97 -10.00
N LEU A 629 -22.39 14.16 -9.58
CA LEU A 629 -21.17 14.40 -8.83
C LEU A 629 -21.53 15.34 -7.68
N ALA A 630 -21.13 14.98 -6.47
CA ALA A 630 -21.43 15.78 -5.27
C ALA A 630 -20.23 15.80 -4.34
N ALA A 631 -20.00 16.93 -3.68
CA ALA A 631 -19.01 17.01 -2.64
C ALA A 631 -19.41 16.22 -1.40
N SER A 632 -18.47 15.41 -0.90
CA SER A 632 -18.61 14.66 0.34
C SER A 632 -17.69 15.20 1.45
N ALA A 633 -16.59 15.87 1.09
CA ALA A 633 -15.70 16.60 1.98
C ALA A 633 -14.99 17.74 1.23
N PRO A 634 -14.29 18.67 1.91
CA PRO A 634 -13.45 19.69 1.26
C PRO A 634 -12.38 19.12 0.32
N ASP A 635 -11.99 17.87 0.51
CA ASP A 635 -11.00 17.15 -0.29
C ASP A 635 -11.58 15.91 -1.00
N ALA A 636 -12.91 15.81 -1.09
CA ALA A 636 -13.55 14.64 -1.68
C ALA A 636 -14.85 14.92 -2.44
N LEU A 637 -15.01 14.22 -3.56
CA LEU A 637 -16.24 14.19 -4.34
C LEU A 637 -16.70 12.73 -4.49
N THR A 638 -18.00 12.51 -4.44
CA THR A 638 -18.62 11.22 -4.76
C THR A 638 -19.37 11.33 -6.09
N VAL A 639 -18.95 10.53 -7.06
CA VAL A 639 -19.59 10.37 -8.37
C VAL A 639 -20.54 9.18 -8.35
N SER A 640 -21.68 9.27 -9.05
CA SER A 640 -22.70 8.23 -9.10
C SER A 640 -23.32 8.07 -10.49
N TRP A 641 -23.74 6.84 -10.81
CA TRP A 641 -24.32 6.46 -12.10
C TRP A 641 -25.37 5.36 -11.96
N SER A 642 -26.14 5.15 -13.04
CA SER A 642 -26.99 3.97 -13.19
C SER A 642 -26.18 2.83 -13.81
N GLY A 643 -26.45 1.58 -13.43
CA GLY A 643 -25.67 0.44 -13.92
C GLY A 643 -25.64 0.33 -15.44
N ALA A 644 -24.46 0.02 -15.98
CA ALA A 644 -24.28 -0.35 -17.38
C ALA A 644 -24.89 -1.73 -17.67
N SER A 645 -25.15 -1.99 -18.94
CA SER A 645 -25.54 -3.31 -19.43
C SER A 645 -24.60 -3.75 -20.53
N ASP A 646 -24.35 -5.04 -20.61
CA ASP A 646 -23.49 -5.62 -21.63
C ASP A 646 -24.14 -6.89 -22.22
N ASN A 647 -23.68 -7.31 -23.41
CA ASN A 647 -24.21 -8.50 -24.10
C ASN A 647 -23.70 -9.82 -23.53
N VAL A 648 -22.57 -9.84 -22.82
CA VAL A 648 -22.02 -11.05 -22.18
C VAL A 648 -21.84 -10.87 -20.67
N THR A 649 -21.22 -9.77 -20.24
CA THR A 649 -20.91 -9.52 -18.84
C THR A 649 -22.15 -9.07 -18.06
N PRO A 650 -22.59 -9.79 -17.01
CA PRO A 650 -23.70 -9.35 -16.18
C PRO A 650 -23.44 -7.96 -15.57
N SER A 651 -24.47 -7.14 -15.41
CA SER A 651 -24.32 -5.76 -14.90
C SER A 651 -23.68 -5.67 -13.50
N GLY A 652 -23.77 -6.74 -12.70
CA GLY A 652 -23.12 -6.85 -11.39
C GLY A 652 -21.62 -7.13 -11.44
N ASP A 653 -21.11 -7.54 -12.61
CA ASP A 653 -19.70 -7.89 -12.81
C ASP A 653 -18.93 -6.82 -13.61
N LEU A 654 -19.64 -5.82 -14.15
CA LEU A 654 -19.03 -4.66 -14.83
C LEU A 654 -18.25 -3.80 -13.83
N VAL A 655 -17.04 -3.39 -14.22
CA VAL A 655 -16.21 -2.44 -13.46
C VAL A 655 -16.24 -1.07 -14.15
N TYR A 656 -15.99 -0.01 -13.39
CA TYR A 656 -16.06 1.35 -13.92
C TYR A 656 -14.74 2.08 -13.72
N ARG A 657 -14.23 2.71 -14.78
CA ARG A 657 -13.07 3.59 -14.78
C ARG A 657 -13.53 5.03 -14.68
N VAL A 658 -13.01 5.75 -13.69
CA VAL A 658 -13.37 7.12 -13.37
C VAL A 658 -12.21 8.03 -13.76
N TYR A 659 -12.50 9.06 -14.56
CA TYR A 659 -11.52 10.01 -15.06
C TYR A 659 -11.86 11.40 -14.55
N LEU A 660 -10.90 12.04 -13.88
CA LEU A 660 -11.04 13.35 -13.25
C LEU A 660 -10.18 14.38 -13.99
N ALA A 661 -10.68 15.60 -14.11
CA ALA A 661 -9.92 16.77 -14.56
C ALA A 661 -10.35 18.03 -13.80
N THR A 662 -9.47 19.03 -13.74
CA THR A 662 -9.77 20.37 -13.17
C THR A 662 -10.29 21.36 -14.21
N ASN A 663 -10.35 20.96 -15.47
CA ASN A 663 -10.96 21.71 -16.56
C ASN A 663 -11.87 20.82 -17.39
N SER A 664 -12.98 21.38 -17.88
CA SER A 664 -13.93 20.67 -18.74
C SER A 664 -13.22 20.09 -19.98
N GLY A 665 -13.51 18.82 -20.29
CA GLY A 665 -12.91 18.06 -21.38
C GLY A 665 -11.43 17.71 -21.19
N GLY A 666 -10.87 17.91 -19.99
CA GLY A 666 -9.46 17.66 -19.69
C GLY A 666 -9.10 16.23 -19.29
N GLN A 667 -10.05 15.29 -19.29
CA GLN A 667 -9.83 13.94 -18.79
C GLN A 667 -8.88 13.13 -19.69
N ASP A 668 -7.83 12.53 -19.13
CA ASP A 668 -6.97 11.60 -19.85
C ASP A 668 -7.55 10.17 -19.79
N PHE A 669 -8.23 9.76 -20.85
CA PHE A 669 -8.84 8.43 -20.96
C PHE A 669 -7.84 7.26 -21.03
N ARG A 670 -6.53 7.51 -21.00
CA ARG A 670 -5.50 6.45 -20.94
C ARG A 670 -5.10 6.11 -19.51
N GLN A 671 -5.42 6.97 -18.55
CA GLN A 671 -5.05 6.81 -17.14
C GLN A 671 -6.27 7.12 -16.25
N PRO A 672 -7.01 6.10 -15.80
CA PRO A 672 -8.13 6.33 -14.90
C PRO A 672 -7.64 6.82 -13.53
N THR A 673 -8.32 7.81 -12.98
CA THR A 673 -8.09 8.32 -11.62
C THR A 673 -8.49 7.28 -10.57
N ALA A 674 -9.53 6.49 -10.84
CA ALA A 674 -9.95 5.38 -10.00
C ALA A 674 -10.61 4.27 -10.84
N THR A 675 -10.54 3.03 -10.36
CA THR A 675 -11.29 1.89 -10.90
C THR A 675 -12.12 1.26 -9.79
N THR A 676 -13.40 1.01 -10.04
CA THR A 676 -14.31 0.48 -9.01
C THR A 676 -14.24 -1.04 -8.89
N ALA A 677 -14.70 -1.57 -7.75
CA ALA A 677 -15.08 -2.98 -7.65
C ALA A 677 -16.24 -3.32 -8.62
N PRO A 678 -16.41 -4.60 -9.01
CA PRO A 678 -17.50 -5.03 -9.88
C PRO A 678 -18.88 -4.65 -9.33
N GLY A 679 -19.75 -4.15 -10.21
CA GLY A 679 -21.14 -3.80 -9.90
C GLY A 679 -21.33 -2.50 -9.09
N ALA A 680 -20.25 -1.77 -8.80
CA ALA A 680 -20.36 -0.50 -8.09
C ALA A 680 -21.15 0.55 -8.90
N LEU A 681 -21.99 1.33 -8.22
CA LEU A 681 -22.82 2.39 -8.82
C LEU A 681 -22.36 3.80 -8.42
N SER A 682 -21.24 3.90 -7.71
CA SER A 682 -20.63 5.13 -7.26
C SER A 682 -19.16 4.94 -6.92
N ALA A 683 -18.39 6.00 -6.99
CA ALA A 683 -17.01 6.06 -6.50
C ALA A 683 -16.76 7.36 -5.73
N THR A 684 -15.93 7.29 -4.70
CA THR A 684 -15.45 8.48 -3.98
C THR A 684 -14.03 8.78 -4.41
N LEU A 685 -13.81 10.01 -4.87
CA LEU A 685 -12.52 10.58 -5.23
C LEU A 685 -12.07 11.41 -4.03
N SER A 686 -10.91 11.10 -3.47
CA SER A 686 -10.33 11.75 -2.28
C SER A 686 -8.99 12.41 -2.62
N GLY A 687 -8.46 13.25 -1.72
CA GLY A 687 -7.20 13.96 -1.93
C GLY A 687 -7.33 15.11 -2.93
N LEU A 688 -8.54 15.65 -3.09
CA LEU A 688 -8.82 16.76 -3.99
C LEU A 688 -8.47 18.09 -3.32
N GLN A 689 -8.04 19.07 -4.11
CA GLN A 689 -7.88 20.43 -3.63
C GLN A 689 -9.24 21.02 -3.21
N PRO A 690 -9.35 21.67 -2.03
CA PRO A 690 -10.54 22.42 -1.63
C PRO A 690 -10.85 23.59 -2.56
N ALA A 691 -12.11 24.04 -2.55
CA ALA A 691 -12.60 25.16 -3.36
C ALA A 691 -12.25 25.05 -4.86
N THR A 692 -12.20 23.83 -5.40
CA THR A 692 -11.74 23.56 -6.77
C THR A 692 -12.85 22.88 -7.59
N ASP A 693 -13.05 23.34 -8.82
CA ASP A 693 -13.97 22.73 -9.78
C ASP A 693 -13.37 21.45 -10.37
N TYR A 694 -14.15 20.38 -10.38
CA TYR A 694 -13.77 19.12 -10.97
C TYR A 694 -14.81 18.63 -11.96
N TYR A 695 -14.30 17.97 -12.99
CA TYR A 695 -15.05 17.42 -14.10
C TYR A 695 -14.75 15.93 -14.20
N VAL A 696 -15.78 15.09 -14.10
CA VAL A 696 -15.66 13.64 -14.05
C VAL A 696 -16.38 12.99 -15.21
N VAL A 697 -15.70 12.07 -15.88
CA VAL A 697 -16.28 11.12 -16.84
C VAL A 697 -16.10 9.72 -16.29
N VAL A 698 -17.09 8.85 -16.46
CA VAL A 698 -17.01 7.45 -16.07
C VAL A 698 -17.23 6.59 -17.30
N ARG A 699 -16.44 5.53 -17.44
CA ARG A 699 -16.58 4.51 -18.47
C ARG A 699 -16.74 3.13 -17.86
N ALA A 700 -17.54 2.28 -18.49
CA ALA A 700 -17.78 0.91 -18.07
C ALA A 700 -16.86 -0.03 -18.86
N VAL A 701 -16.31 -1.02 -18.17
CA VAL A 701 -15.45 -2.06 -18.72
C VAL A 701 -16.05 -3.42 -18.41
N ASP A 702 -16.13 -4.28 -19.41
CA ASP A 702 -16.60 -5.66 -19.27
C ASP A 702 -15.50 -6.61 -18.75
N ALA A 703 -15.87 -7.87 -18.51
CA ALA A 703 -14.93 -8.89 -18.04
C ALA A 703 -13.89 -9.31 -19.10
N ALA A 704 -14.12 -8.98 -20.38
CA ALA A 704 -13.19 -9.23 -21.48
C ALA A 704 -12.22 -8.04 -21.73
N GLY A 705 -12.41 -6.93 -21.02
CA GLY A 705 -11.60 -5.72 -21.13
C GLY A 705 -12.06 -4.71 -22.18
N ASN A 706 -13.24 -4.88 -22.80
CA ASN A 706 -13.78 -3.84 -23.68
C ASN A 706 -14.33 -2.70 -22.84
N GLU A 707 -13.95 -1.48 -23.21
CA GLU A 707 -14.35 -0.25 -22.53
C GLU A 707 -15.25 0.59 -23.44
N ASP A 708 -16.35 1.11 -22.88
CA ASP A 708 -17.23 2.01 -23.62
C ASP A 708 -16.55 3.36 -23.92
N GLN A 709 -17.07 4.12 -24.88
CA GLN A 709 -16.48 5.39 -25.29
C GLN A 709 -17.20 6.59 -24.66
N ASN A 710 -17.65 6.47 -23.40
CA ASN A 710 -18.41 7.53 -22.76
C ASN A 710 -17.62 8.84 -22.68
N THR A 711 -18.35 9.94 -22.88
CA THR A 711 -17.85 11.31 -22.70
C THR A 711 -18.85 12.16 -21.93
N ALA A 712 -19.85 11.55 -21.28
CA ALA A 712 -20.79 12.28 -20.43
C ALA A 712 -20.06 12.78 -19.19
N GLU A 713 -19.85 14.10 -19.16
CA GLU A 713 -19.15 14.81 -18.10
C GLU A 713 -20.14 15.33 -17.06
N VAL A 714 -19.83 15.09 -15.79
CA VAL A 714 -20.50 15.69 -14.63
C VAL A 714 -19.51 16.59 -13.90
N GLN A 715 -20.00 17.65 -13.26
CA GLN A 715 -19.15 18.64 -12.60
C GLN A 715 -19.64 18.95 -11.18
N ALA A 716 -18.70 19.26 -10.29
CA ALA A 716 -18.95 19.76 -8.94
C ALA A 716 -17.69 20.45 -8.41
N SER A 717 -17.89 21.36 -7.46
CA SER A 717 -16.80 22.01 -6.74
C SER A 717 -16.64 21.38 -5.37
N THR A 718 -15.39 21.14 -4.95
CA THR A 718 -15.12 20.85 -3.55
C THR A 718 -15.38 22.09 -2.68
N PRO A 719 -15.91 21.92 -1.46
CA PRO A 719 -16.03 23.01 -0.49
C PRO A 719 -14.66 23.57 -0.11
N PRO A 720 -14.57 24.81 0.39
CA PRO A 720 -13.37 25.32 1.03
C PRO A 720 -12.97 24.46 2.25
N ALA A 721 -11.67 24.39 2.55
CA ALA A 721 -11.20 23.78 3.78
C ALA A 721 -11.76 24.53 5.01
N PRO A 722 -12.04 23.83 6.12
CA PRO A 722 -12.40 24.47 7.37
C PRO A 722 -11.25 25.34 7.86
N ASP A 723 -11.56 26.53 8.37
CA ASP A 723 -10.58 27.39 9.01
C ASP A 723 -10.21 26.83 10.39
N VAL A 724 -8.91 26.64 10.63
CA VAL A 724 -8.35 26.05 11.85
C VAL A 724 -7.40 27.00 12.58
N GLN A 725 -7.13 28.18 12.02
CA GLN A 725 -6.19 29.13 12.58
C GLN A 725 -6.95 30.10 13.50
N ALA A 726 -6.50 30.27 14.73
CA ALA A 726 -7.08 31.27 15.63
C ALA A 726 -6.63 32.70 15.25
N PRO A 727 -7.44 33.73 15.57
CA PRO A 727 -7.08 35.11 15.30
C PRO A 727 -5.74 35.54 15.90
N SER A 728 -5.02 36.43 15.21
CA SER A 728 -3.92 37.19 15.80
C SER A 728 -4.47 38.43 16.51
N PHE A 729 -4.22 38.54 17.81
CA PHE A 729 -4.78 39.60 18.64
C PHE A 729 -3.74 40.11 19.65
N ALA A 730 -3.63 41.45 19.77
CA ALA A 730 -2.70 42.08 20.72
C ALA A 730 -3.17 42.02 22.19
N GLY A 731 -4.39 41.54 22.43
CA GLY A 731 -4.99 41.48 23.76
C GLY A 731 -5.70 42.76 24.17
N ALA A 732 -6.06 42.85 25.45
CA ALA A 732 -6.70 44.03 26.00
C ALA A 732 -5.75 45.24 25.94
N GLY A 733 -6.21 46.37 25.41
CA GLY A 733 -5.39 47.58 25.31
C GLY A 733 -5.46 48.44 26.58
N ALA A 734 -6.67 48.64 27.11
CA ALA A 734 -6.89 49.39 28.35
C ALA A 734 -8.19 48.96 29.04
N ALA A 735 -8.24 49.17 30.35
CA ALA A 735 -9.46 49.10 31.13
C ALA A 735 -9.62 50.39 31.96
N GLN A 736 -10.85 50.89 32.07
CA GLN A 736 -11.17 52.09 32.85
C GLN A 736 -12.51 51.94 33.57
N ALA A 737 -12.64 52.56 34.74
CA ALA A 737 -13.89 52.53 35.48
C ALA A 737 -14.89 53.55 34.95
N LEU A 738 -16.07 53.06 34.57
CA LEU A 738 -17.22 53.90 34.19
C LEU A 738 -18.05 54.33 35.40
N GLY A 739 -17.91 53.63 36.53
CA GLY A 739 -18.61 53.95 37.77
C GLY A 739 -18.25 52.98 38.89
N SER A 740 -19.10 52.92 39.91
CA SER A 740 -18.85 52.09 41.09
C SER A 740 -19.12 50.60 40.90
N ALA A 741 -19.64 50.17 39.75
CA ALA A 741 -19.97 48.77 39.50
C ALA A 741 -19.76 48.36 38.04
N SER A 742 -18.97 49.14 37.29
CA SER A 742 -18.72 48.87 35.87
C SER A 742 -17.34 49.35 35.40
N LEU A 743 -16.78 48.57 34.49
CA LEU A 743 -15.54 48.87 33.77
C LEU A 743 -15.82 48.84 32.27
N GLU A 744 -15.17 49.71 31.53
CA GLU A 744 -15.02 49.59 30.08
C GLU A 744 -13.63 49.05 29.78
N VAL A 745 -13.57 48.07 28.88
CA VAL A 745 -12.33 47.48 28.40
C VAL A 745 -12.29 47.68 26.89
N THR A 746 -11.17 48.17 26.37
CA THR A 746 -10.98 48.53 24.96
C THR A 746 -9.75 47.84 24.39
N TRP A 747 -9.80 47.48 23.10
CA TRP A 747 -8.70 46.82 22.39
C TRP A 747 -8.66 47.25 20.92
N SER A 748 -7.56 46.92 20.25
CA SER A 748 -7.44 47.09 18.78
C SER A 748 -8.03 45.88 18.06
N ALA A 749 -8.47 46.01 16.81
CA ALA A 749 -9.04 44.87 16.09
C ALA A 749 -8.03 43.72 15.95
N ALA A 750 -8.49 42.48 16.19
CA ALA A 750 -7.78 41.27 15.79
C ALA A 750 -7.80 41.11 14.27
N SER A 751 -6.82 40.38 13.74
CA SER A 751 -6.74 39.98 12.34
C SER A 751 -6.66 38.47 12.24
N ASP A 752 -7.23 37.90 11.19
CA ASP A 752 -7.25 36.46 10.95
C ASP A 752 -7.02 36.18 9.45
N ASN A 753 -6.65 34.95 9.11
CA ASN A 753 -6.35 34.52 7.74
C ASN A 753 -7.62 34.31 6.89
N VAL A 754 -8.75 33.93 7.49
CA VAL A 754 -10.03 33.70 6.79
C VAL A 754 -11.11 34.66 7.26
N SER A 755 -11.24 34.87 8.57
CA SER A 755 -12.26 35.74 9.16
C SER A 755 -11.87 37.22 9.06
N THR A 756 -12.75 38.05 8.55
CA THR A 756 -12.52 39.50 8.55
C THR A 756 -12.64 40.07 9.97
N PRO A 757 -12.02 41.23 10.29
CA PRO A 757 -12.11 41.83 11.62
C PRO A 757 -13.55 42.08 12.13
N SER A 758 -14.52 42.26 11.22
CA SER A 758 -15.94 42.41 11.54
C SER A 758 -16.64 41.11 11.94
N GLU A 759 -16.04 39.96 11.66
CA GLU A 759 -16.59 38.63 11.95
C GLU A 759 -16.04 38.03 13.25
N ILE A 760 -14.89 38.56 13.73
CA ILE A 760 -14.23 38.12 14.95
C ILE A 760 -14.98 38.62 16.20
N ARG A 761 -15.22 37.72 17.15
CA ARG A 761 -15.82 37.98 18.47
C ARG A 761 -14.76 37.98 19.55
N TYR A 762 -15.06 38.63 20.69
CA TYR A 762 -14.12 38.69 21.80
C TYR A 762 -14.74 38.13 23.09
N ARG A 763 -13.99 37.29 23.79
CA ARG A 763 -14.30 36.75 25.12
C ARG A 763 -13.50 37.51 26.16
N ILE A 764 -14.19 38.01 27.19
CA ILE A 764 -13.60 38.85 28.24
C ILE A 764 -13.59 38.05 29.54
N TYR A 765 -12.42 38.00 30.18
CA TYR A 765 -12.18 37.26 31.42
C TYR A 765 -11.68 38.21 32.49
N ALA A 766 -12.44 38.35 33.59
CA ALA A 766 -12.08 39.23 34.69
C ALA A 766 -11.87 38.47 35.99
N ALA A 767 -10.83 38.84 36.75
CA ALA A 767 -10.49 38.27 38.05
C ALA A 767 -10.20 39.35 39.09
N LEU A 768 -10.32 38.98 40.38
CA LEU A 768 -9.99 39.86 41.51
C LEU A 768 -8.50 39.86 41.86
N THR A 769 -7.74 38.94 41.28
CA THR A 769 -6.29 38.78 41.47
C THR A 769 -5.61 38.67 40.12
N SER A 770 -4.43 39.28 39.98
CA SER A 770 -3.60 39.18 38.78
C SER A 770 -3.31 37.70 38.47
N GLY A 771 -3.45 37.32 37.20
CA GLY A 771 -3.34 35.95 36.70
C GLY A 771 -4.45 34.99 37.15
N GLY A 772 -5.53 35.48 37.77
CA GLY A 772 -6.62 34.67 38.33
C GLY A 772 -7.79 34.40 37.38
N GLN A 773 -7.67 34.70 36.09
CA GLN A 773 -8.76 34.55 35.12
C GLN A 773 -9.07 33.08 34.82
N ASP A 774 -10.35 32.70 34.88
CA ASP A 774 -10.82 31.38 34.44
C ASP A 774 -11.14 31.40 32.94
N PHE A 775 -10.17 30.98 32.12
CA PHE A 775 -10.31 30.98 30.66
C PHE A 775 -11.39 30.01 30.12
N GLN A 776 -11.95 29.12 30.95
CA GLN A 776 -13.05 28.25 30.57
C GLN A 776 -14.42 28.94 30.70
N GLN A 777 -14.52 30.03 31.47
CA GLN A 777 -15.77 30.74 31.72
C GLN A 777 -15.63 32.25 31.46
N PRO A 778 -15.93 32.72 30.24
CA PRO A 778 -15.86 34.15 29.95
C PRO A 778 -16.86 34.93 30.80
N THR A 779 -16.41 36.03 31.39
CA THR A 779 -17.25 36.99 32.11
C THR A 779 -18.23 37.69 31.17
N ALA A 780 -17.81 37.93 29.92
CA ALA A 780 -18.66 38.45 28.87
C ALA A 780 -18.16 37.99 27.48
N THR A 781 -19.04 38.02 26.48
CA THR A 781 -18.69 37.78 25.07
C THR A 781 -19.34 38.85 24.21
N THR A 782 -18.59 39.42 23.27
CA THR A 782 -19.09 40.51 22.41
C THR A 782 -19.85 40.00 21.19
N ALA A 783 -20.60 40.91 20.55
CA ALA A 783 -20.96 40.74 19.16
C ALA A 783 -19.70 40.79 18.26
N PRO A 784 -19.74 40.21 17.04
CA PRO A 784 -18.65 40.30 16.06
C PRO A 784 -18.24 41.75 15.77
N GLY A 785 -16.94 42.01 15.63
CA GLY A 785 -16.37 43.31 15.29
C GLY A 785 -16.33 44.36 16.41
N ALA A 786 -16.72 44.01 17.64
CA ALA A 786 -16.67 44.94 18.77
C ALA A 786 -15.22 45.22 19.22
N LEU A 787 -14.88 46.49 19.47
CA LEU A 787 -13.56 46.92 19.96
C LEU A 787 -13.57 47.36 21.43
N SER A 788 -14.72 47.18 22.09
CA SER A 788 -14.85 47.40 23.53
C SER A 788 -15.96 46.54 24.13
N ALA A 789 -15.87 46.33 25.45
CA ALA A 789 -16.93 45.73 26.25
C ALA A 789 -17.08 46.45 27.59
N THR A 790 -18.33 46.50 28.05
CA THR A 790 -18.67 46.97 29.40
C THR A 790 -18.91 45.77 30.31
N LEU A 791 -18.07 45.62 31.33
CA LEU A 791 -18.30 44.70 32.44
C LEU A 791 -19.16 45.40 33.49
N SER A 792 -20.21 44.74 33.96
CA SER A 792 -21.18 45.32 34.91
C SER A 792 -21.42 44.37 36.09
N GLY A 793 -22.04 44.87 37.16
CA GLY A 793 -22.28 44.07 38.38
C GLY A 793 -21.02 43.87 39.23
N LEU A 794 -20.02 44.72 39.03
CA LEU A 794 -18.75 44.65 39.74
C LEU A 794 -18.84 45.28 41.14
N GLN A 795 -17.96 44.87 42.05
CA GLN A 795 -17.88 45.43 43.40
C GLN A 795 -17.28 46.85 43.36
N PRO A 796 -17.79 47.82 44.15
CA PRO A 796 -17.19 49.16 44.25
C PRO A 796 -15.79 49.18 44.84
N ALA A 797 -14.97 50.16 44.45
CA ALA A 797 -13.60 50.35 44.94
C ALA A 797 -12.75 49.07 44.88
N THR A 798 -12.96 48.24 43.86
CA THR A 798 -12.36 46.90 43.75
C THR A 798 -11.52 46.82 42.47
N ASP A 799 -10.32 46.27 42.60
CA ASP A 799 -9.43 45.98 41.47
C ASP A 799 -9.93 44.77 40.69
N TYR A 800 -9.98 44.93 39.38
CA TYR A 800 -10.20 43.84 38.44
C TYR A 800 -9.05 43.77 37.44
N TYR A 801 -8.63 42.55 37.16
CA TYR A 801 -7.62 42.19 36.19
C TYR A 801 -8.32 41.50 35.04
N VAL A 802 -8.23 42.08 33.84
CA VAL A 802 -9.02 41.68 32.68
C VAL A 802 -8.10 41.24 31.54
N VAL A 803 -8.41 40.07 30.97
CA VAL A 803 -7.83 39.55 29.73
C VAL A 803 -8.95 39.45 28.71
N VAL A 804 -8.63 39.75 27.45
CA VAL A 804 -9.55 39.60 26.32
C VAL A 804 -8.92 38.61 25.35
N ARG A 805 -9.72 37.66 24.85
CA ARG A 805 -9.33 36.73 23.80
C ARG A 805 -10.21 36.86 22.57
N ALA A 806 -9.63 36.75 21.38
CA ALA A 806 -10.33 36.79 20.11
C ALA A 806 -10.72 35.39 19.64
N VAL A 807 -11.93 35.28 19.07
CA VAL A 807 -12.49 34.05 18.49
C VAL A 807 -12.99 34.36 17.09
N ASP A 808 -12.52 33.61 16.10
CA ASP A 808 -12.93 33.78 14.71
C ASP A 808 -14.38 33.29 14.45
N ALA A 809 -14.79 33.28 13.18
CA ALA A 809 -16.11 32.78 12.78
C ALA A 809 -16.21 31.24 12.81
N ALA A 810 -15.10 30.51 12.68
CA ALA A 810 -15.00 29.05 12.71
C ALA A 810 -14.98 28.48 14.15
N GLY A 811 -14.76 29.33 15.16
CA GLY A 811 -14.69 28.99 16.56
C GLY A 811 -13.28 28.81 17.13
N ASN A 812 -12.22 29.10 16.37
CA ASN A 812 -10.85 29.02 16.87
C ASN A 812 -10.55 30.25 17.75
N GLU A 813 -9.99 30.02 18.94
CA GLU A 813 -9.72 31.04 19.96
C GLU A 813 -8.23 31.10 20.26
N GLU A 814 -7.67 32.32 20.28
CA GLU A 814 -6.27 32.54 20.61
C GLU A 814 -6.03 32.60 22.13
N GLN A 815 -4.79 32.37 22.56
CA GLN A 815 -4.47 32.10 23.96
C GLN A 815 -3.98 33.34 24.75
N ASN A 816 -4.41 34.55 24.39
CA ASN A 816 -3.93 35.78 25.01
C ASN A 816 -3.90 35.74 26.53
N THR A 817 -2.87 36.35 27.08
CA THR A 817 -2.68 36.55 28.51
C THR A 817 -2.35 38.01 28.85
N VAL A 818 -2.40 38.93 27.88
CA VAL A 818 -2.17 40.36 28.12
C VAL A 818 -3.27 40.89 29.03
N GLU A 819 -2.84 41.21 30.25
CA GLU A 819 -3.70 41.61 31.35
C GLU A 819 -3.69 43.13 31.52
N VAL A 820 -4.88 43.72 31.58
CA VAL A 820 -5.08 45.13 31.97
C VAL A 820 -5.79 45.20 33.31
N ARG A 821 -5.45 46.22 34.10
CA ARG A 821 -6.05 46.43 35.44
C ARG A 821 -6.87 47.71 35.46
N ALA A 822 -8.03 47.66 36.10
CA ALA A 822 -8.78 48.85 36.50
C ALA A 822 -9.46 48.67 37.86
N THR A 823 -9.53 49.75 38.63
CA THR A 823 -10.25 49.80 39.91
C THR A 823 -11.60 50.47 39.70
N THR A 824 -12.70 49.78 39.99
CA THR A 824 -14.04 50.41 39.98
C THR A 824 -14.06 51.60 40.94
N GLN A 825 -14.86 52.63 40.62
CA GLN A 825 -14.91 53.80 41.49
C GLN A 825 -15.51 53.44 42.86
N GLY A 826 -15.17 54.20 43.90
CA GLY A 826 -15.99 54.19 45.10
C GLY A 826 -17.41 54.62 44.75
N VAL A 827 -18.40 54.23 45.56
CA VAL A 827 -19.73 54.84 45.44
C VAL A 827 -19.56 56.33 45.77
N ALA A 828 -19.46 57.17 44.74
CA ALA A 828 -19.53 58.62 44.92
C ALA A 828 -20.88 58.87 45.56
N GLY A 829 -20.86 59.35 46.80
CA GLY A 829 -22.05 59.58 47.60
C GLY A 829 -22.97 60.61 46.96
N GLY A 830 -23.80 60.17 46.03
CA GLY A 830 -25.20 60.55 45.99
C GLY A 830 -25.95 59.55 46.87
N LEU A 831 -25.72 59.63 48.18
CA LEU A 831 -26.60 58.97 49.15
C LEU A 831 -28.04 59.37 48.77
N LEU A 832 -28.95 58.39 48.71
CA LEU A 832 -30.26 58.62 49.32
C LEU A 832 -29.94 59.20 50.69
N ALA A 833 -30.12 60.50 50.85
CA ALA A 833 -29.88 61.12 52.14
C ALA A 833 -30.72 60.31 53.15
N PRO A 834 -30.16 59.85 54.29
CA PRO A 834 -30.94 59.19 55.35
C PRO A 834 -32.07 60.08 55.91
N ALA A 835 -32.19 61.30 55.37
CA ALA A 835 -33.21 62.30 55.50
C ALA A 835 -34.50 62.08 54.68
N VAL A 836 -34.58 61.11 53.76
CA VAL A 836 -35.78 60.91 52.94
C VAL A 836 -36.34 59.50 53.14
N GLU A 837 -37.50 59.42 53.78
CA GLU A 837 -38.26 58.17 53.91
C GLU A 837 -39.22 57.99 52.72
N VAL A 838 -39.30 56.75 52.21
CA VAL A 838 -40.17 56.38 51.08
C VAL A 838 -41.20 55.35 51.53
N ASP A 839 -42.50 55.66 51.35
CA ASP A 839 -43.62 54.73 51.61
C ASP A 839 -44.34 54.39 50.30
N LEU A 840 -44.68 53.12 50.12
CA LEU A 840 -45.36 52.58 48.95
C LEU A 840 -46.73 52.03 49.32
N ARG A 841 -47.76 52.52 48.63
CA ARG A 841 -49.12 52.00 48.78
C ARG A 841 -49.70 51.61 47.43
N ARG A 842 -50.27 50.40 47.36
CA ARG A 842 -50.95 49.86 46.19
C ARG A 842 -52.24 50.63 45.96
N TYR A 843 -52.49 51.11 44.73
CA TYR A 843 -53.73 51.80 44.37
C TYR A 843 -54.86 50.84 43.92
N SER A 844 -54.57 49.53 43.82
CA SER A 844 -55.48 48.51 43.29
C SER A 844 -55.80 47.40 44.30
N ASN A 845 -57.06 46.97 44.36
CA ASN A 845 -57.61 45.98 45.31
C ASN A 845 -57.37 44.50 44.94
N ARG A 846 -56.50 44.17 43.98
CA ARG A 846 -56.10 42.76 43.72
C ARG A 846 -55.05 42.31 44.73
N THR A 847 -55.20 41.13 45.32
CA THR A 847 -54.20 40.46 46.17
C THR A 847 -53.57 39.28 45.41
N GLY A 848 -52.25 39.30 45.21
CA GLY A 848 -51.48 38.33 44.41
C GLY A 848 -50.27 38.94 43.70
N ALA A 849 -49.31 38.08 43.28
CA ALA A 849 -48.13 38.45 42.50
C ALA A 849 -48.52 38.97 41.10
N PHE A 850 -47.75 39.89 40.54
CA PHE A 850 -48.07 40.52 39.26
C PHE A 850 -47.66 39.65 38.06
N ALA A 851 -48.46 39.64 36.99
CA ALA A 851 -48.19 38.89 35.78
C ALA A 851 -47.60 39.79 34.67
N PRO A 852 -46.84 39.23 33.72
CA PRO A 852 -46.36 40.00 32.57
C PRO A 852 -47.50 40.61 31.75
N GLY A 853 -47.38 41.90 31.41
CA GLY A 853 -48.40 42.68 30.71
C GLY A 853 -49.40 43.45 31.61
N ASP A 854 -49.38 43.26 32.94
CA ASP A 854 -50.27 43.99 33.85
C ASP A 854 -49.94 45.50 33.90
N ARG A 855 -50.98 46.34 33.97
CA ARG A 855 -50.88 47.79 34.24
C ARG A 855 -51.26 48.09 35.69
N VAL A 856 -50.33 48.64 36.46
CA VAL A 856 -50.50 48.86 37.91
C VAL A 856 -50.27 50.33 38.27
N GLY A 857 -51.21 50.93 39.02
CA GLY A 857 -51.02 52.24 39.65
C GLY A 857 -50.45 52.10 41.06
N LEU A 858 -49.38 52.83 41.36
CA LEU A 858 -48.73 52.88 42.67
C LEU A 858 -48.67 54.32 43.18
N ILE A 859 -48.90 54.51 44.48
CA ILE A 859 -48.64 55.79 45.13
C ILE A 859 -47.29 55.70 45.84
N VAL A 860 -46.37 56.56 45.46
CA VAL A 860 -45.06 56.72 46.09
C VAL A 860 -45.08 58.01 46.90
N SER A 861 -44.79 57.91 48.20
CA SER A 861 -44.70 59.06 49.09
C SER A 861 -43.25 59.28 49.50
N PHE A 862 -42.73 60.48 49.31
CA PHE A 862 -41.41 60.88 49.77
C PHE A 862 -41.55 61.87 50.92
N ARG A 863 -40.91 61.59 52.05
CA ARG A 863 -40.91 62.48 53.22
C ARG A 863 -39.51 62.99 53.48
N ASN A 864 -39.32 64.31 53.43
CA ASN A 864 -38.09 64.95 53.88
C ASN A 864 -38.13 65.14 55.40
N THR A 865 -37.24 64.46 56.12
CA THR A 865 -37.10 64.48 57.58
C THR A 865 -36.07 65.50 58.07
N THR A 866 -35.48 66.29 57.18
CA THR A 866 -34.51 67.36 57.53
C THR A 866 -35.12 68.75 57.54
N ALA A 867 -34.38 69.70 58.13
CA ALA A 867 -34.70 71.12 58.20
C ALA A 867 -34.29 71.92 56.94
N GLN A 868 -33.80 71.25 55.89
CA GLN A 868 -33.43 71.85 54.60
C GLN A 868 -34.15 71.16 53.46
N ASP A 869 -34.30 71.85 52.33
CA ASP A 869 -34.87 71.28 51.12
C ASP A 869 -33.92 70.22 50.54
N VAL A 870 -34.46 69.11 50.02
CA VAL A 870 -33.68 67.99 49.48
C VAL A 870 -34.08 67.73 48.04
N ASP A 871 -33.09 67.71 47.14
CA ASP A 871 -33.26 67.35 45.74
C ASP A 871 -33.09 65.85 45.55
N VAL A 872 -34.05 65.21 44.89
CA VAL A 872 -34.01 63.77 44.57
C VAL A 872 -33.65 63.62 43.09
N SER A 873 -32.58 62.89 42.80
CA SER A 873 -32.16 62.54 41.43
C SER A 873 -31.60 61.11 41.38
N GLY A 874 -31.67 60.47 40.21
CA GLY A 874 -31.18 59.11 39.97
C GLY A 874 -32.25 58.02 39.96
N SER A 875 -31.83 56.75 39.87
CA SER A 875 -32.71 55.58 39.90
C SER A 875 -33.07 55.19 41.33
N ILE A 876 -34.34 54.82 41.55
CA ILE A 876 -34.83 54.42 42.88
C ILE A 876 -35.19 52.93 42.85
N ASP A 877 -34.58 52.17 43.75
CA ASP A 877 -34.91 50.78 44.00
C ASP A 877 -36.00 50.70 45.09
N LEU A 878 -37.04 49.93 44.82
CA LEU A 878 -38.24 49.82 45.64
C LEU A 878 -38.56 48.34 45.86
N GLU A 879 -38.88 47.95 47.10
CA GLU A 879 -39.31 46.59 47.42
C GLU A 879 -40.76 46.62 47.90
N ALA A 880 -41.64 45.87 47.24
CA ALA A 880 -43.03 45.76 47.68
C ALA A 880 -43.14 44.85 48.92
N PRO A 881 -44.22 44.98 49.72
CA PRO A 881 -44.46 44.11 50.87
C PRO A 881 -44.51 42.60 50.55
N SER A 882 -44.69 42.25 49.27
CA SER A 882 -44.64 40.88 48.77
C SER A 882 -43.23 40.35 48.48
N GLY A 883 -42.17 41.13 48.73
CA GLY A 883 -40.76 40.76 48.51
C GLY A 883 -40.27 40.92 47.06
N GLN A 884 -41.08 41.48 46.17
CA GLN A 884 -40.67 41.78 44.79
C GLN A 884 -39.97 43.14 44.71
N ARG A 885 -38.82 43.18 44.03
CA ARG A 885 -38.02 44.39 43.81
C ARG A 885 -38.34 45.02 42.45
N PHE A 886 -38.49 46.33 42.46
CA PHE A 886 -38.76 47.18 41.31
C PHE A 886 -37.67 48.22 41.24
N ARG A 887 -37.11 48.47 40.05
CA ARG A 887 -36.19 49.57 39.82
C ARG A 887 -36.89 50.61 38.95
N ILE A 888 -37.08 51.81 39.48
CA ILE A 888 -37.56 52.95 38.68
C ILE A 888 -36.33 53.53 37.97
N VAL A 889 -36.28 53.37 36.64
CA VAL A 889 -35.22 53.91 35.79
C VAL A 889 -35.82 55.02 34.92
N GLY A 890 -35.43 56.26 35.19
CA GLY A 890 -35.83 57.43 34.41
C GLY A 890 -35.32 58.71 35.07
N PRO A 891 -35.18 59.82 34.31
CA PRO A 891 -34.66 61.07 34.85
C PRO A 891 -35.69 61.71 35.79
N VAL A 892 -35.54 61.48 37.10
CA VAL A 892 -36.18 62.33 38.11
C VAL A 892 -35.32 63.59 38.24
N ASN A 893 -35.35 64.44 37.21
CA ASN A 893 -34.61 65.69 37.23
C ASN A 893 -35.53 66.80 37.76
N GLY A 894 -35.12 67.43 38.88
CA GLY A 894 -35.77 68.63 39.41
C GLY A 894 -36.83 68.42 40.50
N LEU A 895 -36.85 67.28 41.20
CA LEU A 895 -37.76 67.06 42.32
C LEU A 895 -37.17 67.56 43.65
N THR A 896 -37.51 68.78 44.05
CA THR A 896 -37.15 69.35 45.36
C THR A 896 -38.25 69.10 46.39
N ILE A 897 -37.94 68.37 47.46
CA ILE A 897 -38.87 68.16 48.58
C ILE A 897 -38.51 69.13 49.70
N ARG A 898 -39.43 70.05 49.99
CA ARG A 898 -39.19 71.06 51.03
C ARG A 898 -39.03 70.45 52.41
N ALA A 899 -38.21 71.09 53.24
CA ALA A 899 -37.94 70.69 54.63
C ALA A 899 -39.23 70.30 55.39
N GLY A 900 -39.24 69.11 55.99
CA GLY A 900 -40.35 68.61 56.81
C GLY A 900 -41.66 68.25 56.07
N ARG A 901 -41.68 68.28 54.72
CA ARG A 901 -42.88 67.97 53.91
C ARG A 901 -42.88 66.54 53.37
N THR A 902 -44.08 66.07 53.03
CA THR A 902 -44.30 64.81 52.30
C THR A 902 -44.92 65.12 50.94
N ALA A 903 -44.28 64.68 49.87
CA ALA A 903 -44.80 64.74 48.50
C ALA A 903 -45.33 63.35 48.09
N ARG A 904 -46.42 63.30 47.31
CA ARG A 904 -47.03 62.04 46.85
C ARG A 904 -47.22 62.05 45.34
N TYR A 905 -46.83 60.96 44.70
CA TYR A 905 -46.91 60.81 43.25
C TYR A 905 -47.61 59.51 42.89
N LEU A 906 -48.44 59.57 41.85
CA LEU A 906 -49.00 58.39 41.21
C LEU A 906 -48.06 57.95 40.07
N VAL A 907 -47.63 56.69 40.12
CA VAL A 907 -46.76 56.08 39.11
C VAL A 907 -47.52 54.93 38.46
N ASN A 908 -47.57 54.94 37.13
CA ASN A 908 -48.11 53.84 36.34
C ASN A 908 -46.97 52.91 35.94
N VAL A 909 -47.14 51.61 36.15
CA VAL A 909 -46.15 50.58 35.85
C VAL A 909 -46.73 49.62 34.82
N ILE A 910 -45.95 49.27 33.81
CA ILE A 910 -46.23 48.20 32.85
C ILE A 910 -45.16 47.12 33.05
N ILE A 911 -45.58 45.86 33.18
CA ILE A 911 -44.66 44.74 33.41
C ILE A 911 -44.29 44.13 32.05
N ASP A 912 -43.01 44.18 31.70
CA ASP A 912 -42.47 43.70 30.43
C ASP A 912 -42.55 42.16 30.32
N PRO A 913 -43.14 41.59 29.25
CA PRO A 913 -43.21 40.14 29.03
C PRO A 913 -41.94 39.47 28.52
N GLY A 914 -40.89 40.20 28.18
CA GLY A 914 -39.67 39.64 27.58
C GLY A 914 -38.43 39.49 28.48
N ALA A 915 -38.45 39.96 29.73
CA ALA A 915 -37.26 40.00 30.58
C ALA A 915 -37.10 38.78 31.50
N ALA A 916 -35.86 38.36 31.76
CA ALA A 916 -35.52 37.26 32.66
C ALA A 916 -36.16 37.42 34.06
N PRO A 917 -36.45 36.32 34.80
CA PRO A 917 -37.15 36.39 36.08
C PRO A 917 -36.44 37.32 37.08
N GLY A 918 -37.09 38.44 37.44
CA GLY A 918 -36.59 39.37 38.46
C GLY A 918 -36.08 40.73 37.97
N SER A 919 -36.16 41.05 36.66
CA SER A 919 -35.89 42.39 36.13
C SER A 919 -37.15 43.01 35.53
N TYR A 920 -37.55 44.20 36.01
CA TYR A 920 -38.73 44.92 35.52
C TYR A 920 -38.35 46.37 35.19
N THR A 921 -38.59 46.81 33.96
CA THR A 921 -38.36 48.21 33.54
C THR A 921 -39.64 49.01 33.70
N VAL A 922 -39.61 50.05 34.54
CA VAL A 922 -40.77 50.91 34.81
C VAL A 922 -40.67 52.20 34.00
N LEU A 923 -41.62 52.43 33.09
CA LEU A 923 -41.83 53.74 32.48
C LEU A 923 -42.70 54.60 33.42
N ALA A 924 -42.07 55.44 34.23
CA ALA A 924 -42.77 56.32 35.16
C ALA A 924 -43.15 57.66 34.49
N SER A 925 -44.43 58.04 34.56
CA SER A 925 -44.88 59.42 34.35
C SER A 925 -45.32 60.00 35.70
N PHE A 926 -44.66 61.03 36.19
CA PHE A 926 -45.05 61.69 37.45
C PHE A 926 -46.15 62.72 37.17
N ARG A 927 -47.30 62.60 37.85
CA ARG A 927 -48.29 63.69 37.92
C ARG A 927 -48.36 64.22 39.34
N ASP A 928 -48.24 65.53 39.50
CA ASP A 928 -48.66 66.24 40.70
C ASP A 928 -50.21 66.19 40.80
N PRO A 929 -50.80 65.77 41.93
CA PRO A 929 -52.24 65.86 42.16
C PRO A 929 -52.83 67.28 42.03
N ALA A 930 -52.00 68.34 42.06
CA ALA A 930 -52.44 69.73 42.06
C ALA A 930 -52.48 70.43 40.67
N GLY A 931 -52.11 69.76 39.58
CA GLY A 931 -52.41 70.20 38.21
C GLY A 931 -51.81 71.55 37.76
N GLY A 932 -50.48 71.67 37.68
CA GLY A 932 -49.84 72.81 37.03
C GLY A 932 -48.38 72.57 36.63
N PHE A 933 -48.05 72.90 35.38
CA PHE A 933 -46.77 72.89 34.66
C PHE A 933 -46.38 71.64 33.85
N ASP A 934 -45.88 71.94 32.64
CA ASP A 934 -45.67 71.14 31.45
C ASP A 934 -44.16 70.89 31.26
N LEU A 935 -43.75 69.67 30.93
CA LEU A 935 -42.37 69.32 30.60
C LEU A 935 -42.34 68.29 29.47
N ALA A 936 -41.95 68.80 28.30
CA ALA A 936 -41.51 68.19 27.06
C ALA A 936 -41.49 66.66 26.97
N THR A 937 -42.35 66.13 26.08
CA THR A 937 -42.17 64.85 25.40
C THR A 937 -40.85 64.85 24.61
N HIS A 938 -39.88 64.03 25.01
CA HIS A 938 -38.84 63.53 24.11
C HIS A 938 -39.17 62.07 23.80
N GLY A 939 -39.55 61.84 22.54
CA GLY A 939 -39.89 60.52 22.03
C GLY A 939 -38.64 59.68 21.81
N PHE A 940 -38.79 58.37 22.02
CA PHE A 940 -37.92 57.37 21.42
C PHE A 940 -38.79 56.46 20.54
N ASP A 941 -38.43 56.41 19.26
CA ASP A 941 -39.02 55.55 18.25
C ASP A 941 -38.78 54.07 18.59
N VAL A 942 -39.86 53.29 18.55
CA VAL A 942 -39.78 51.84 18.35
C VAL A 942 -40.46 51.59 17.01
N ALA A 943 -39.67 51.39 15.96
CA ALA A 943 -40.17 50.86 14.71
C ALA A 943 -40.60 49.41 14.93
N ALA A 944 -41.88 49.14 14.68
CA ALA A 944 -42.46 47.81 14.72
C ALA A 944 -42.06 46.99 13.49
N PRO A 945 -41.97 45.65 13.57
CA PRO A 945 -42.26 44.80 12.43
C PRO A 945 -43.78 44.58 12.34
N THR A 946 -44.36 44.89 11.19
CA THR A 946 -45.66 44.36 10.74
C THR A 946 -45.42 43.48 9.52
N PRO A 947 -46.37 42.58 9.22
CA PRO A 947 -46.60 41.26 9.79
C PRO A 947 -45.65 40.18 9.26
#